data_AF-A0A9D6SG90-F1
#
_entry.id   AF-A0A9D6SG90-F1
#
_cell.length_a   1.000
_cell.length_b   1.000
_cell.length_c   1.000
_cell.angle_alpha   90.00
_cell.angle_beta   90.00
_cell.angle_gamma   90.00
#
_symmetry.space_group_name_H-M   'P 1'
#
loop_
_entity.id
_entity.type
_entity.pdbx_description
1 polymer ?
#
loop_
_entity_poly.entity_id
_entity_poly.type
_entity_poly.pdbx_seq_one_letter_code
_entity_poly.pdbx_strand_id
1 'polypeptide(L)'
;WMGPIYKLLGLSVGVIVHDLDDPERRLAYGADVTYGTNNEFGFDYLRDNMKFRLEDCVQRPHHFAIVDEVDSILIDEARTPLIISGSSEESNEKYYRINKVIPQLNPEDYEIDEKHRQAMLTESGNAKAEKILGLDNLYDPANVEYVHHLQQALRAHTLYKLDRDYVVKEGEVIIVDEFTGRLMPGRRWSDGLHQAVEAKEGVEIAQENQTLATDTFQNSIRMYKKLAGMTGTAETEAAEFEKIYKLEVIVIPTNKTLIRHEHPDVVYRTEREKFNAVIEEIKEYHLRGQPVLVGTIAIEKSEKLSAALRKAGVLPKMLLDLAKTAGLEGPKLGLWAEKLAAQHGPAIEWLISAGVTASDVRKTTGERRFQALASGTSANGRGSEFLQALIRRGAENYARLSPPEVEESLAGPITKLVAALNEQHLPALDYLLAVQCRPARLLEVLGEREPKHNVLNAKQHEREAQFVAQAGRVGAVTVSTNMAGRGTDILLGGNPEFMAREEFRRNPEKYRSDGIDPEPPERPPAGAPEEVFQKYVDDYSHWRKTWLDFVARFKETTDAEHDLVIKLGGLHILGTERHEARRIDNQLRGRAGRQGDPGSSRFFLSLEDDLLRIFAGERISKIMHRLGMEEGVPIESKMISKRIESAQKTVEAQNFESRKHLLEYDDVMNKQRETVYRLRRESLEGVDQKEYLLSSAESKVTWLLESYCPRDQRPDEWDTKTLYTEFGRQFGIDLRAQSLQFDSKSVDQLADTLKALVRQRYEDREKVWGEERMREHERMIMLQIVDSQWKDHLLAMDHLKEGIGLRGYSQRDPLVEYKRESFSLFEDMMDRVEDETLRILFLLKTPEEEEALIREYQRRKRREQERMQFIGSGAEAKPQQVIRKERVGRNDPCPCGSGKKYKKCHGAGGAPPPAASGPSRVPASK
;
A
#
# COMPACT_ATOMS: atom_id res chain seq x y z
N TRP A 1 -15.91 9.26 -17.06
CA TRP A 1 -16.63 8.30 -17.91
C TRP A 1 -18.12 8.19 -17.56
N MET A 2 -18.52 7.73 -16.37
CA MET A 2 -19.94 7.53 -16.02
C MET A 2 -20.70 8.82 -15.65
N GLY A 3 -19.97 9.90 -15.37
CA GLY A 3 -20.53 11.21 -15.01
C GLY A 3 -21.66 11.72 -15.91
N PRO A 4 -21.60 11.63 -17.26
CA PRO A 4 -22.68 12.07 -18.13
C PRO A 4 -24.02 11.36 -17.89
N ILE A 5 -24.02 10.07 -17.50
CA ILE A 5 -25.25 9.32 -17.20
C ILE A 5 -25.88 9.86 -15.91
N TYR A 6 -25.10 9.99 -14.84
CA TYR A 6 -25.57 10.56 -13.58
C TYR A 6 -26.04 11.99 -13.76
N LYS A 7 -25.23 12.80 -14.45
CA LYS A 7 -25.60 14.17 -14.81
C LYS A 7 -26.91 14.15 -15.56
N LEU A 8 -27.13 13.34 -16.60
CA LEU A 8 -28.41 13.25 -17.34
C LEU A 8 -29.62 12.90 -16.45
N LEU A 9 -29.43 12.15 -15.37
CA LEU A 9 -30.47 11.83 -14.39
C LEU A 9 -30.68 12.91 -13.31
N GLY A 10 -29.90 14.00 -13.34
CA GLY A 10 -29.96 15.07 -12.35
C GLY A 10 -29.14 14.83 -11.10
N LEU A 11 -28.26 13.83 -11.11
CA LEU A 11 -27.37 13.51 -10.01
C LEU A 11 -26.01 14.19 -10.17
N SER A 12 -25.53 14.78 -9.08
CA SER A 12 -24.19 15.36 -8.97
C SER A 12 -23.15 14.26 -8.72
N VAL A 13 -21.93 14.47 -9.25
CA VAL A 13 -20.82 13.51 -9.13
C VAL A 13 -19.57 14.24 -8.62
N GLY A 14 -19.06 13.79 -7.48
CA GLY A 14 -17.79 14.21 -6.91
C GLY A 14 -16.69 13.16 -7.13
N VAL A 15 -15.45 13.59 -7.11
CA VAL A 15 -14.28 12.71 -7.20
C VAL A 15 -13.26 13.16 -6.15
N ILE A 16 -12.80 12.24 -5.32
CA ILE A 16 -11.74 12.46 -4.34
C ILE A 16 -10.42 11.95 -4.92
N VAL A 17 -9.42 12.84 -4.95
CA VAL A 17 -8.03 12.55 -5.35
C VAL A 17 -7.06 13.18 -4.36
N HIS A 18 -5.80 12.76 -4.39
CA HIS A 18 -4.80 13.11 -3.39
C HIS A 18 -4.62 14.62 -3.16
N ASP A 19 -4.52 15.39 -4.24
CA ASP A 19 -4.11 16.80 -4.21
C ASP A 19 -5.27 17.79 -3.94
N LEU A 20 -6.45 17.30 -3.51
CA LEU A 20 -7.59 18.17 -3.18
C LEU A 20 -7.46 18.78 -1.79
N ASP A 21 -7.83 20.06 -1.67
CA ASP A 21 -7.97 20.74 -0.39
C ASP A 21 -9.30 20.40 0.32
N ASP A 22 -9.42 20.82 1.60
CA ASP A 22 -10.61 20.51 2.41
C ASP A 22 -11.93 21.08 1.81
N PRO A 23 -11.98 22.34 1.31
CA PRO A 23 -13.14 22.83 0.56
C PRO A 23 -13.53 21.98 -0.65
N GLU A 24 -12.58 21.59 -1.49
CA GLU A 24 -12.80 20.76 -2.67
C GLU A 24 -13.32 19.37 -2.29
N ARG A 25 -12.74 18.76 -1.25
CA ARG A 25 -13.20 17.47 -0.69
C ARG A 25 -14.63 17.57 -0.18
N ARG A 26 -14.97 18.62 0.58
CA ARG A 26 -16.36 18.86 1.04
C ARG A 26 -17.34 18.94 -0.11
N LEU A 27 -16.99 19.66 -1.19
CA LEU A 27 -17.82 19.74 -2.38
C LEU A 27 -18.01 18.38 -3.04
N ALA A 28 -16.94 17.58 -3.14
CA ALA A 28 -16.99 16.24 -3.73
C ALA A 28 -17.77 15.22 -2.90
N TYR A 29 -17.64 15.24 -1.56
CA TYR A 29 -18.46 14.40 -0.66
C TYR A 29 -19.91 14.86 -0.58
N GLY A 30 -20.17 16.16 -0.80
CA GLY A 30 -21.51 16.74 -0.87
C GLY A 30 -22.33 16.31 -2.09
N ALA A 31 -21.68 15.70 -3.10
CA ALA A 31 -22.35 15.18 -4.29
C ALA A 31 -23.24 13.95 -4.00
N ASP A 32 -24.14 13.61 -4.92
CA ASP A 32 -24.99 12.42 -4.81
C ASP A 32 -24.15 11.14 -4.90
N VAL A 33 -23.19 11.11 -5.83
CA VAL A 33 -22.24 10.01 -6.03
C VAL A 33 -20.81 10.53 -5.89
N THR A 34 -20.01 9.88 -5.06
CA THR A 34 -18.59 10.24 -4.86
C THR A 34 -17.71 9.07 -5.27
N TYR A 35 -16.81 9.30 -6.22
CA TYR A 35 -15.74 8.35 -6.58
C TYR A 35 -14.47 8.68 -5.81
N GLY A 36 -13.63 7.68 -5.52
CA GLY A 36 -12.37 7.86 -4.83
C GLY A 36 -11.70 6.51 -4.60
N THR A 37 -10.49 6.55 -4.06
CA THR A 37 -9.80 5.32 -3.63
C THR A 37 -10.13 5.00 -2.18
N ASN A 38 -10.02 3.74 -1.79
CA ASN A 38 -10.12 3.28 -0.41
C ASN A 38 -9.20 4.07 0.54
N ASN A 39 -7.96 4.34 0.11
CA ASN A 39 -6.99 5.13 0.87
C ASN A 39 -7.52 6.54 1.15
N GLU A 40 -7.98 7.26 0.13
CA GLU A 40 -8.47 8.63 0.31
C GLU A 40 -9.69 8.69 1.23
N PHE A 41 -10.66 7.77 1.04
CA PHE A 41 -11.83 7.68 1.92
C PHE A 41 -11.47 7.36 3.36
N GLY A 42 -10.57 6.40 3.57
CA GLY A 42 -10.14 6.01 4.91
C GLY A 42 -9.31 7.09 5.61
N PHE A 43 -8.38 7.74 4.91
CA PHE A 43 -7.61 8.85 5.48
C PHE A 43 -8.44 10.10 5.75
N ASP A 44 -9.43 10.41 4.90
CA ASP A 44 -10.38 11.50 5.20
C ASP A 44 -11.21 11.19 6.45
N TYR A 45 -11.65 9.94 6.63
CA TYR A 45 -12.32 9.52 7.87
C TYR A 45 -11.41 9.71 9.09
N LEU A 46 -10.14 9.28 9.02
CA LEU A 46 -9.18 9.48 10.12
C LEU A 46 -8.93 10.97 10.39
N ARG A 47 -8.78 11.79 9.34
CA ARG A 47 -8.57 13.25 9.43
C ARG A 47 -9.76 13.95 10.07
N ASP A 48 -10.98 13.62 9.66
CA ASP A 48 -12.21 14.20 10.23
C ASP A 48 -12.31 13.95 11.74
N ASN A 49 -11.92 12.75 12.20
CA ASN A 49 -11.89 12.42 13.62
C ASN A 49 -10.73 13.09 14.39
N MET A 50 -9.89 13.89 13.74
CA MET A 50 -8.87 14.74 14.38
C MET A 50 -9.16 16.24 14.25
N LYS A 51 -10.24 16.65 13.58
CA LYS A 51 -10.60 18.08 13.42
C LYS A 51 -11.23 18.65 14.70
N PHE A 52 -10.96 19.93 14.98
CA PHE A 52 -11.48 20.61 16.19
C PHE A 52 -12.80 21.33 15.97
N ARG A 53 -13.27 21.44 14.72
CA ARG A 53 -14.51 22.13 14.36
C ARG A 53 -15.26 21.31 13.34
N LEU A 54 -16.58 21.24 13.48
CA LEU A 54 -17.44 20.46 12.59
C LEU A 54 -17.39 20.95 11.13
N GLU A 55 -17.19 22.26 10.93
CA GLU A 55 -17.07 22.87 9.59
C GLU A 55 -15.79 22.49 8.84
N ASP A 56 -14.78 21.99 9.55
CA ASP A 56 -13.51 21.53 8.97
C ASP A 56 -13.57 20.06 8.52
N CYS A 57 -14.62 19.32 8.89
CA CYS A 57 -14.82 17.94 8.46
C CYS A 57 -15.23 17.88 6.98
N VAL A 58 -14.69 16.91 6.24
CA VAL A 58 -14.92 16.79 4.80
C VAL A 58 -15.99 15.77 4.44
N GLN A 59 -16.13 14.70 5.23
CA GLN A 59 -17.08 13.62 4.96
C GLN A 59 -18.48 13.89 5.52
N ARG A 60 -19.47 13.26 4.88
CA ARG A 60 -20.85 13.11 5.37
C ARG A 60 -21.06 11.70 5.94
N PRO A 61 -22.17 11.41 6.64
CA PRO A 61 -22.45 10.08 7.19
C PRO A 61 -22.35 8.95 6.14
N HIS A 62 -21.78 7.80 6.54
CA HIS A 62 -21.52 6.66 5.66
C HIS A 62 -22.79 5.86 5.33
N HIS A 63 -23.36 6.09 4.14
CA HIS A 63 -24.63 5.47 3.72
C HIS A 63 -24.47 4.17 2.92
N PHE A 64 -23.83 4.23 1.75
CA PHE A 64 -23.67 3.09 0.85
C PHE A 64 -22.31 3.13 0.17
N ALA A 65 -21.57 2.02 0.24
CA ALA A 65 -20.34 1.83 -0.52
C ALA A 65 -20.52 0.72 -1.56
N ILE A 66 -20.07 0.99 -2.78
CA ILE A 66 -19.89 -0.01 -3.84
C ILE A 66 -18.39 -0.11 -4.11
N VAL A 67 -17.78 -1.22 -3.71
CA VAL A 67 -16.36 -1.44 -3.87
C VAL A 67 -16.12 -2.09 -5.24
N ASP A 68 -15.58 -1.32 -6.17
CA ASP A 68 -15.02 -1.88 -7.40
C ASP A 68 -13.74 -2.66 -7.08
N GLU A 69 -13.51 -3.77 -7.77
CA GLU A 69 -12.35 -4.64 -7.53
C GLU A 69 -12.25 -5.12 -6.07
N VAL A 70 -13.40 -5.56 -5.52
CA VAL A 70 -13.59 -5.85 -4.09
C VAL A 70 -12.62 -6.87 -3.52
N ASP A 71 -12.16 -7.84 -4.31
CA ASP A 71 -11.16 -8.82 -3.87
C ASP A 71 -9.78 -8.19 -3.68
N SER A 72 -9.39 -7.21 -4.49
CA SER A 72 -8.13 -6.52 -4.22
C SER A 72 -8.21 -5.59 -3.02
N ILE A 73 -9.29 -4.83 -2.90
CA ILE A 73 -9.38 -3.84 -1.81
C ILE A 73 -9.59 -4.54 -0.46
N LEU A 74 -10.54 -5.47 -0.39
CA LEU A 74 -10.94 -6.08 0.88
C LEU A 74 -10.17 -7.37 1.23
N ILE A 75 -9.32 -7.89 0.34
CA ILE A 75 -8.50 -9.09 0.60
C ILE A 75 -7.00 -8.78 0.42
N ASP A 76 -6.57 -8.22 -0.72
CA ASP A 76 -5.13 -7.96 -0.95
C ASP A 76 -4.61 -6.78 -0.12
N GLU A 77 -5.32 -5.65 -0.14
CA GLU A 77 -4.92 -4.40 0.51
C GLU A 77 -5.29 -4.38 1.99
N ALA A 78 -6.30 -5.16 2.38
CA ALA A 78 -6.73 -5.37 3.76
C ALA A 78 -5.72 -6.11 4.66
N ARG A 79 -4.48 -6.27 4.20
CA ARG A 79 -3.34 -6.80 4.98
C ARG A 79 -2.63 -5.72 5.81
N THR A 80 -2.81 -4.45 5.48
CA THR A 80 -2.15 -3.33 6.14
C THR A 80 -3.19 -2.32 6.61
N PRO A 81 -3.10 -1.83 7.86
CA PRO A 81 -4.01 -0.80 8.36
C PRO A 81 -3.67 0.57 7.76
N LEU A 82 -4.62 1.49 7.85
CA LEU A 82 -4.43 2.92 7.62
C LEU A 82 -3.94 3.55 8.91
N ILE A 83 -2.79 4.24 8.86
CA ILE A 83 -2.17 4.85 10.05
C ILE A 83 -1.80 6.29 9.72
N ILE A 84 -2.20 7.21 10.59
CA ILE A 84 -1.66 8.57 10.65
C ILE A 84 -0.74 8.64 11.86
N SER A 85 0.54 8.93 11.61
CA SER A 85 1.54 9.13 12.65
C SER A 85 1.94 10.60 12.74
N GLY A 86 2.37 11.03 13.92
CA GLY A 86 2.94 12.36 14.14
C GLY A 86 4.05 12.30 15.19
N SER A 87 4.78 13.40 15.33
CA SER A 87 5.84 13.50 16.34
C SER A 87 5.26 13.38 17.75
N SER A 88 5.86 12.51 18.55
CA SER A 88 5.51 12.35 19.95
C SER A 88 5.99 13.55 20.77
N GLU A 89 5.15 13.96 21.73
CA GLU A 89 5.51 14.96 22.74
C GLU A 89 6.25 14.33 23.95
N GLU A 90 6.48 13.01 23.94
CA GLU A 90 7.13 12.31 25.05
C GLU A 90 8.60 12.73 25.26
N SER A 91 9.03 12.70 26.53
CA SER A 91 10.41 12.96 26.90
C SER A 91 11.30 11.75 26.58
N ASN A 92 12.34 11.98 25.76
CA ASN A 92 13.39 11.01 25.45
C ASN A 92 14.18 10.50 26.69
N GLU A 93 13.92 11.06 27.87
CA GLU A 93 14.56 10.68 29.14
C GLU A 93 14.37 9.19 29.49
N LYS A 94 13.24 8.58 29.13
CA LYS A 94 12.96 7.15 29.38
C LYS A 94 13.99 6.25 28.71
N TYR A 95 14.33 6.51 27.44
CA TYR A 95 15.36 5.78 26.71
C TYR A 95 16.72 5.87 27.39
N TYR A 96 17.12 7.05 27.86
CA TYR A 96 18.37 7.23 28.60
C TYR A 96 18.38 6.48 29.94
N ARG A 97 17.24 6.42 30.64
CA ARG A 97 17.11 5.68 31.91
C ARG A 97 17.18 4.16 31.67
N ILE A 98 16.46 3.66 30.67
CA ILE A 98 16.38 2.23 30.36
C ILE A 98 17.69 1.71 29.76
N ASN A 99 18.37 2.52 28.94
CA ASN A 99 19.68 2.16 28.40
C ASN A 99 20.74 1.88 29.48
N LYS A 100 20.58 2.43 30.70
CA LYS A 100 21.47 2.13 31.84
C LYS A 100 21.23 0.76 32.45
N VAL A 101 20.08 0.13 32.19
CA VAL A 101 19.69 -1.16 32.75
C VAL A 101 20.44 -2.29 32.04
N ILE A 102 20.43 -2.29 30.71
CA ILE A 102 20.92 -3.42 29.89
C ILE A 102 22.40 -3.79 30.15
N PRO A 103 23.34 -2.83 30.28
CA PRO A 103 24.74 -3.15 30.59
C PRO A 103 24.97 -3.81 31.96
N GLN A 104 23.97 -3.80 32.84
CA GLN A 104 24.04 -4.41 34.18
C GLN A 104 23.44 -5.83 34.20
N LEU A 105 22.89 -6.31 33.08
CA LEU A 105 22.37 -7.66 32.94
C LEU A 105 23.46 -8.63 32.50
N ASN A 106 23.46 -9.83 33.08
CA ASN A 106 24.35 -10.92 32.71
C ASN A 106 23.75 -11.74 31.55
N PRO A 107 24.55 -12.53 30.81
CA PRO A 107 24.04 -13.40 29.75
C PRO A 107 22.98 -14.43 30.20
N GLU A 108 22.88 -14.73 31.49
CA GLU A 108 21.85 -15.62 32.07
C GLU A 108 20.50 -14.92 32.29
N ASP A 109 20.48 -13.58 32.21
CA ASP A 109 19.31 -12.75 32.45
C ASP A 109 18.45 -12.55 31.20
N TYR A 110 18.89 -13.04 30.04
CA TYR A 110 18.16 -12.95 28.79
C TYR A 110 18.48 -14.10 27.83
N GLU A 111 17.54 -14.38 26.93
CA GLU A 111 17.69 -15.32 25.83
C GLU A 111 17.73 -14.57 24.50
N ILE A 112 18.56 -15.06 23.57
CA ILE A 112 18.72 -14.49 22.22
C ILE A 112 18.36 -15.56 21.19
N ASP A 113 17.43 -15.22 20.30
CA ASP A 113 17.17 -15.96 19.07
C ASP A 113 17.74 -15.16 17.89
N GLU A 114 18.95 -15.51 17.47
CA GLU A 114 19.63 -14.85 16.35
C GLU A 114 18.92 -15.11 15.01
N LYS A 115 18.22 -16.24 14.86
CA LYS A 115 17.55 -16.61 13.61
C LYS A 115 16.34 -15.72 13.36
N HIS A 116 15.57 -15.42 14.41
CA HIS A 116 14.38 -14.57 14.33
C HIS A 116 14.63 -13.13 14.80
N ARG A 117 15.86 -12.79 15.19
CA ARG A 117 16.25 -11.47 15.73
C ARG A 117 15.39 -11.02 16.91
N GLN A 118 15.21 -11.92 17.85
CA GLN A 118 14.49 -11.66 19.09
C GLN A 118 15.43 -11.78 20.29
N ALA A 119 15.21 -10.93 21.28
CA ALA A 119 15.90 -10.99 22.56
C ALA A 119 14.84 -10.79 23.65
N MET A 120 14.85 -11.66 24.66
CA MET A 120 13.84 -11.69 25.71
C MET A 120 14.52 -11.79 27.07
N LEU A 121 13.98 -11.11 28.08
CA LEU A 121 14.45 -11.26 29.45
C LEU A 121 13.95 -12.58 30.03
N THR A 122 14.80 -13.25 30.80
CA THR A 122 14.38 -14.37 31.66
C THR A 122 13.68 -13.82 32.91
N GLU A 123 13.04 -14.68 33.71
CA GLU A 123 12.44 -14.25 35.00
C GLU A 123 13.48 -13.57 35.92
N SER A 124 14.72 -14.06 35.92
CA SER A 124 15.86 -13.44 36.62
C SER A 124 16.17 -12.03 36.10
N GLY A 125 16.17 -11.87 34.77
CA GLY A 125 16.39 -10.57 34.13
C GLY A 125 15.29 -9.57 34.41
N ASN A 126 14.03 -10.01 34.42
CA ASN A 126 12.89 -9.18 34.80
C ASN A 126 13.03 -8.67 36.23
N ALA A 127 13.29 -9.56 37.20
CA ALA A 127 13.46 -9.16 38.60
C ALA A 127 14.62 -8.18 38.82
N LYS A 128 15.71 -8.33 38.05
CA LYS A 128 16.83 -7.37 38.08
C LYS A 128 16.45 -6.02 37.46
N ALA A 129 15.77 -6.04 36.31
CA ALA A 129 15.31 -4.82 35.66
C ALA A 129 14.34 -4.03 36.54
N GLU A 130 13.37 -4.70 37.18
CA GLU A 130 12.45 -4.14 38.17
C GLU A 130 13.21 -3.42 39.29
N LYS A 131 14.20 -4.10 39.89
CA LYS A 131 15.01 -3.54 40.97
C LYS A 131 15.83 -2.33 40.54
N ILE A 132 16.39 -2.33 39.33
CA ILE A 132 17.19 -1.21 38.81
C ILE A 132 16.28 -0.01 38.48
N LEU A 133 15.10 -0.28 37.92
CA LEU A 133 14.13 0.75 37.58
C LEU A 133 13.34 1.26 38.79
N GLY A 134 13.34 0.53 39.91
CA GLY A 134 12.55 0.84 41.10
C GLY A 134 11.07 0.57 40.90
N LEU A 135 10.74 -0.49 40.15
CA LEU A 135 9.38 -0.93 39.86
C LEU A 135 9.06 -2.19 40.68
N ASP A 136 7.83 -2.31 41.16
CA ASP A 136 7.40 -3.50 41.90
C ASP A 136 7.09 -4.69 40.97
N ASN A 137 6.46 -4.42 39.82
CA ASN A 137 6.17 -5.41 38.79
C ASN A 137 6.26 -4.77 37.40
N LEU A 138 7.13 -5.30 36.54
CA LEU A 138 7.35 -4.79 35.19
C LEU A 138 6.12 -4.97 34.29
N TYR A 139 5.31 -6.00 34.52
CA TYR A 139 4.14 -6.34 33.70
C TYR A 139 2.82 -5.78 34.22
N ASP A 140 2.87 -4.84 35.16
CA ASP A 140 1.72 -4.04 35.55
C ASP A 140 1.26 -3.17 34.35
N PRO A 141 -0.06 -3.03 34.07
CA PRO A 141 -0.58 -2.12 33.06
C PRO A 141 0.02 -0.70 33.13
N ALA A 142 0.35 -0.20 34.31
CA ALA A 142 0.99 1.11 34.49
C ALA A 142 2.43 1.19 33.97
N ASN A 143 3.09 0.05 33.72
CA ASN A 143 4.50 -0.06 33.34
C ASN A 143 4.73 -0.59 31.92
N VAL A 144 3.68 -0.72 31.11
CA VAL A 144 3.74 -1.31 29.74
C VAL A 144 4.79 -0.62 28.85
N GLU A 145 4.95 0.70 28.97
CA GLU A 145 5.96 1.47 28.24
C GLU A 145 7.40 1.08 28.61
N TYR A 146 7.67 0.81 29.90
CA TYR A 146 8.98 0.35 30.35
C TYR A 146 9.31 -1.02 29.77
N VAL A 147 8.33 -1.92 29.66
CA VAL A 147 8.51 -3.26 29.05
C VAL A 147 8.96 -3.13 27.60
N HIS A 148 8.23 -2.35 26.78
CA HIS A 148 8.54 -2.16 25.37
C HIS A 148 9.95 -1.57 25.19
N HIS A 149 10.24 -0.43 25.84
CA HIS A 149 11.55 0.21 25.70
C HIS A 149 12.70 -0.66 26.23
N LEU A 150 12.49 -1.45 27.29
CA LEU A 150 13.49 -2.38 27.82
C LEU A 150 13.80 -3.50 26.83
N GLN A 151 12.78 -4.00 26.12
CA GLN A 151 12.97 -4.97 25.03
C GLN A 151 13.73 -4.35 23.85
N GLN A 152 13.38 -3.14 23.43
CA GLN A 152 14.09 -2.47 22.34
C GLN A 152 15.54 -2.18 22.71
N ALA A 153 15.80 -1.75 23.95
CA ALA A 153 17.16 -1.58 24.47
C ALA A 153 17.91 -2.91 24.50
N LEU A 154 17.28 -3.99 24.98
CA LEU A 154 17.90 -5.32 24.99
C LEU A 154 18.27 -5.76 23.58
N ARG A 155 17.36 -5.64 22.60
CA ARG A 155 17.62 -5.94 21.18
C ARG A 155 18.76 -5.08 20.63
N ALA A 156 18.73 -3.77 20.87
CA ALA A 156 19.76 -2.84 20.43
C ALA A 156 21.15 -3.23 20.93
N HIS A 157 21.29 -3.67 22.19
CA HIS A 157 22.57 -4.11 22.77
C HIS A 157 23.02 -5.49 22.29
N THR A 158 22.09 -6.43 22.17
CA THR A 158 22.40 -7.85 21.93
C THR A 158 22.50 -8.20 20.44
N LEU A 159 21.55 -7.77 19.63
CA LEU A 159 21.38 -8.19 18.23
C LEU A 159 21.97 -7.22 17.21
N TYR A 160 21.98 -5.92 17.51
CA TYR A 160 22.46 -4.89 16.58
C TYR A 160 23.88 -4.44 16.95
N LYS A 161 24.80 -4.55 16.00
CA LYS A 161 26.23 -4.30 16.20
C LYS A 161 26.72 -3.10 15.39
N LEU A 162 27.45 -2.22 16.08
CA LEU A 162 28.19 -1.11 15.46
C LEU A 162 29.19 -1.66 14.43
N ASP A 163 29.33 -0.95 13.31
CA ASP A 163 30.16 -1.27 12.14
C ASP A 163 29.76 -2.55 11.37
N ARG A 164 28.63 -3.17 11.72
CA ARG A 164 28.04 -4.29 10.97
C ARG A 164 26.63 -3.99 10.50
N ASP A 165 25.74 -3.67 11.44
CA ASP A 165 24.32 -3.44 11.16
C ASP A 165 24.02 -1.93 11.03
N TYR A 166 24.87 -1.08 11.62
CA TYR A 166 24.82 0.37 11.52
C TYR A 166 26.18 1.01 11.79
N VAL A 167 26.32 2.29 11.44
CA VAL A 167 27.46 3.13 11.80
C VAL A 167 26.97 4.43 12.43
N VAL A 168 27.79 5.07 13.25
CA VAL A 168 27.52 6.41 13.77
C VAL A 168 28.38 7.42 13.03
N LYS A 169 27.76 8.39 12.35
CA LYS A 169 28.47 9.47 11.63
C LYS A 169 27.83 10.81 11.93
N GLU A 170 28.66 11.82 12.18
CA GLU A 170 28.22 13.20 12.46
C GLU A 170 27.21 13.32 13.62
N GLY A 171 27.20 12.35 14.53
CA GLY A 171 26.24 12.30 15.63
C GLY A 171 24.89 11.71 15.24
N GLU A 172 24.78 10.96 14.15
CA GLU A 172 23.57 10.25 13.72
C GLU A 172 23.84 8.75 13.51
N VAL A 173 22.85 7.90 13.80
CA VAL A 173 22.88 6.46 13.52
C VAL A 173 22.43 6.20 12.09
N ILE A 174 23.28 5.58 11.27
CA ILE A 174 23.00 5.26 9.86
C ILE A 174 23.03 3.73 9.68
N ILE A 175 21.91 3.17 9.21
CA ILE A 175 21.77 1.72 8.99
C ILE A 175 22.69 1.27 7.84
N VAL A 176 23.33 0.11 7.99
CA VAL A 176 24.11 -0.57 6.96
C VAL A 176 23.27 -1.67 6.33
N ASP A 177 23.19 -1.69 5.00
CA ASP A 177 22.52 -2.76 4.27
C ASP A 177 23.33 -4.06 4.38
N GLU A 178 22.71 -5.14 4.86
CA GLU A 178 23.39 -6.41 5.17
C GLU A 178 23.93 -7.14 3.94
N PHE A 179 23.35 -6.90 2.76
CA PHE A 179 23.75 -7.59 1.53
C PHE A 179 24.82 -6.83 0.77
N THR A 180 24.79 -5.50 0.83
CA THR A 180 25.63 -4.62 0.01
C THR A 180 26.67 -3.84 0.80
N GLY A 181 26.55 -3.78 2.13
CA GLY A 181 27.39 -2.98 3.01
C GLY A 181 27.22 -1.47 2.81
N ARG A 182 26.20 -1.04 2.06
CA ARG A 182 25.95 0.37 1.77
C ARG A 182 25.29 1.06 2.95
N LEU A 183 25.68 2.31 3.19
CA LEU A 183 25.02 3.18 4.15
C LEU A 183 23.65 3.60 3.60
N MET A 184 22.61 3.53 4.44
CA MET A 184 21.24 3.90 4.09
C MET A 184 20.82 5.17 4.86
N PRO A 185 21.31 6.36 4.48
CA PRO A 185 20.93 7.61 5.12
C PRO A 185 19.42 7.86 4.97
N GLY A 186 18.79 8.33 6.05
CA GLY A 186 17.35 8.58 6.12
C GLY A 186 16.48 7.35 6.41
N ARG A 187 17.05 6.14 6.48
CA ARG A 187 16.33 4.96 6.98
C ARG A 187 16.50 4.80 8.48
N ARG A 188 15.42 4.47 9.17
CA ARG A 188 15.37 4.22 10.62
C ARG A 188 14.68 2.89 10.89
N TRP A 189 15.01 2.26 12.01
CA TRP A 189 14.23 1.12 12.50
C TRP A 189 12.96 1.65 13.18
N SER A 190 11.86 0.90 13.08
CA SER A 190 10.58 1.25 13.70
C SER A 190 10.55 0.90 15.19
N ASP A 191 9.46 1.27 15.85
CA ASP A 191 9.03 0.75 17.16
C ASP A 191 10.07 0.96 18.26
N GLY A 192 10.54 2.22 18.41
CA GLY A 192 11.52 2.61 19.42
C GLY A 192 12.92 2.02 19.29
N LEU A 193 13.16 1.09 18.36
CA LEU A 193 14.46 0.41 18.23
C LEU A 193 15.56 1.36 17.79
N HIS A 194 15.26 2.30 16.89
CA HIS A 194 16.26 3.26 16.44
C HIS A 194 16.66 4.22 17.55
N GLN A 195 15.68 4.69 18.33
CA GLN A 195 15.89 5.50 19.53
C GLN A 195 16.68 4.73 20.60
N ALA A 196 16.42 3.42 20.75
CA ALA A 196 17.18 2.57 21.65
C ALA A 196 18.65 2.40 21.20
N VAL A 197 18.92 2.30 19.89
CA VAL A 197 20.28 2.29 19.34
C VAL A 197 20.95 3.66 19.50
N GLU A 198 20.23 4.77 19.25
CA GLU A 198 20.72 6.12 19.51
C GLU A 198 21.10 6.30 20.99
N ALA A 199 20.23 5.85 21.90
CA ALA A 199 20.49 5.86 23.34
C ALA A 199 21.73 5.03 23.70
N LYS A 200 21.84 3.80 23.16
CA LYS A 200 22.98 2.90 23.35
C LYS A 200 24.30 3.54 22.97
N GLU A 201 24.34 4.22 21.82
CA GLU A 201 25.55 4.86 21.31
C GLU A 201 25.80 6.27 21.89
N GLY A 202 24.92 6.76 22.76
CA GLY A 202 25.04 8.09 23.36
C GLY A 202 24.80 9.23 22.36
N VAL A 203 24.03 8.96 21.31
CA VAL A 203 23.59 9.92 20.29
C VAL A 203 22.37 10.71 20.81
N GLU A 204 22.15 11.92 20.27
CA GLU A 204 20.92 12.66 20.53
C GLU A 204 19.73 11.89 19.96
N ILE A 205 18.82 11.49 20.85
CA ILE A 205 17.65 10.70 20.47
C ILE A 205 16.67 11.62 19.76
N ALA A 206 16.27 11.28 18.54
CA ALA A 206 15.21 12.04 17.89
C ALA A 206 13.84 11.66 18.45
N GLN A 207 12.89 12.59 18.42
CA GLN A 207 11.51 12.30 18.80
C GLN A 207 10.95 11.10 18.03
N GLU A 208 10.23 10.26 18.74
CA GLU A 208 9.54 9.11 18.18
C GLU A 208 8.28 9.55 17.42
N ASN A 209 7.89 8.77 16.41
CA ASN A 209 6.59 8.96 15.78
C ASN A 209 5.59 8.07 16.50
N GLN A 210 4.48 8.65 16.94
CA GLN A 210 3.39 7.91 17.57
C GLN A 210 2.17 7.84 16.64
N THR A 211 1.36 6.80 16.81
CA THR A 211 0.06 6.67 16.13
C THR A 211 -0.92 7.71 16.67
N LEU A 212 -1.42 8.58 15.80
CA LEU A 212 -2.44 9.59 16.13
C LEU A 212 -3.85 9.10 15.79
N ALA A 213 -3.96 8.34 14.71
CA ALA A 213 -5.20 7.71 14.29
C ALA A 213 -4.85 6.47 13.47
N THR A 214 -5.65 5.41 13.64
CA THR A 214 -5.50 4.16 12.90
C THR A 214 -6.88 3.61 12.58
N ASP A 215 -7.02 2.87 11.50
CA ASP A 215 -8.21 2.08 11.16
C ASP A 215 -7.83 0.97 10.20
N THR A 216 -8.65 -0.07 10.09
CA THR A 216 -8.47 -1.12 9.08
C THR A 216 -9.46 -0.94 7.95
N PHE A 217 -9.13 -1.36 6.73
CA PHE A 217 -10.10 -1.33 5.62
C PHE A 217 -11.36 -2.14 5.93
N GLN A 218 -11.18 -3.24 6.68
CA GLN A 218 -12.25 -4.06 7.22
C GLN A 218 -13.24 -3.22 8.03
N ASN A 219 -12.78 -2.51 9.05
CA ASN A 219 -13.65 -1.74 9.93
C ASN A 219 -14.16 -0.47 9.27
N SER A 220 -13.32 0.22 8.50
CA SER A 220 -13.70 1.39 7.72
C SER A 220 -14.91 1.12 6.81
N ILE A 221 -14.91 0.00 6.08
CA ILE A 221 -16.02 -0.31 5.17
C ILE A 221 -17.27 -0.84 5.89
N ARG A 222 -17.10 -1.45 7.08
CA ARG A 222 -18.22 -1.95 7.91
C ARG A 222 -19.07 -0.82 8.51
N MET A 223 -18.57 0.42 8.52
CA MET A 223 -19.33 1.58 9.00
C MET A 223 -20.48 1.97 8.07
N TYR A 224 -20.44 1.57 6.79
CA TYR A 224 -21.48 1.91 5.83
C TYR A 224 -22.75 1.11 6.09
N LYS A 225 -23.92 1.79 6.09
CA LYS A 225 -25.23 1.13 6.30
C LYS A 225 -25.53 0.04 5.26
N LYS A 226 -25.00 0.18 4.05
CA LYS A 226 -25.08 -0.80 2.98
C LYS A 226 -23.70 -0.97 2.34
N LEU A 227 -23.38 -2.20 1.98
CA LEU A 227 -22.14 -2.54 1.29
C LEU A 227 -22.45 -3.44 0.10
N ALA A 228 -21.78 -3.19 -1.02
CA ALA A 228 -21.76 -4.06 -2.19
C ALA A 228 -20.36 -4.02 -2.81
N GLY A 229 -20.05 -4.98 -3.67
CA GLY A 229 -18.81 -4.97 -4.43
C GLY A 229 -18.93 -5.73 -5.73
N MET A 230 -17.97 -5.52 -6.62
CA MET A 230 -17.88 -6.22 -7.90
C MET A 230 -16.43 -6.60 -8.20
N THR A 231 -16.23 -7.74 -8.83
CA THR A 231 -14.93 -8.23 -9.33
C THR A 231 -15.17 -9.45 -10.20
N GLY A 232 -14.20 -9.81 -11.05
CA GLY A 232 -14.22 -11.05 -11.82
C GLY A 232 -13.84 -12.30 -11.02
N THR A 233 -13.32 -12.16 -9.79
CA THR A 233 -12.64 -13.27 -9.08
C THR A 233 -13.00 -13.43 -7.60
N ALA A 234 -14.22 -13.07 -7.17
CA ALA A 234 -14.63 -13.14 -5.76
C ALA A 234 -14.94 -14.56 -5.24
N GLU A 235 -15.26 -15.52 -6.11
CA GLU A 235 -15.80 -16.82 -5.70
C GLU A 235 -14.89 -17.60 -4.74
N THR A 236 -13.56 -17.49 -4.91
CA THR A 236 -12.60 -18.20 -4.04
C THR A 236 -12.62 -17.69 -2.60
N GLU A 237 -12.97 -16.42 -2.40
CA GLU A 237 -12.97 -15.74 -1.10
C GLU A 237 -14.38 -15.58 -0.52
N ALA A 238 -15.39 -16.25 -1.09
CA ALA A 238 -16.79 -16.09 -0.70
C ALA A 238 -17.02 -16.30 0.81
N ALA A 239 -16.35 -17.28 1.40
CA ALA A 239 -16.43 -17.55 2.84
C ALA A 239 -15.85 -16.40 3.70
N GLU A 240 -14.79 -15.74 3.24
CA GLU A 240 -14.21 -14.57 3.92
C GLU A 240 -15.15 -13.37 3.80
N PHE A 241 -15.69 -13.12 2.60
CA PHE A 241 -16.68 -12.07 2.36
C PHE A 241 -17.93 -12.21 3.23
N GLU A 242 -18.49 -13.42 3.33
CA GLU A 242 -19.65 -13.69 4.16
C GLU A 242 -19.32 -13.53 5.64
N LYS A 243 -18.19 -14.07 6.10
CA LYS A 243 -17.83 -14.07 7.53
C LYS A 243 -17.51 -12.66 8.04
N ILE A 244 -16.65 -11.92 7.33
CA ILE A 244 -16.12 -10.61 7.75
C ILE A 244 -17.09 -9.48 7.38
N TYR A 245 -17.56 -9.46 6.13
CA TYR A 245 -18.27 -8.31 5.56
C TYR A 245 -19.79 -8.51 5.43
N LYS A 246 -20.30 -9.71 5.73
CA LYS A 246 -21.70 -10.09 5.49
C LYS A 246 -22.11 -9.92 4.03
N LEU A 247 -21.17 -10.18 3.12
CA LEU A 247 -21.38 -10.10 1.67
C LEU A 247 -21.52 -11.50 1.09
N GLU A 248 -22.67 -11.75 0.44
CA GLU A 248 -22.87 -12.93 -0.39
C GLU A 248 -22.22 -12.74 -1.76
N VAL A 249 -21.52 -13.76 -2.25
CA VAL A 249 -20.92 -13.74 -3.59
C VAL A 249 -21.85 -14.44 -4.58
N ILE A 250 -22.33 -13.68 -5.57
CA ILE A 250 -23.20 -14.18 -6.63
C ILE A 250 -22.41 -14.18 -7.94
N VAL A 251 -22.23 -15.37 -8.54
CA VAL A 251 -21.58 -15.52 -9.84
C VAL A 251 -22.57 -15.17 -10.96
N ILE A 252 -22.38 -14.01 -11.59
CA ILE A 252 -23.20 -13.57 -12.71
C ILE A 252 -22.77 -14.31 -14.00
N PRO A 253 -23.69 -14.92 -14.76
CA PRO A 253 -23.35 -15.55 -16.04
C PRO A 253 -22.72 -14.56 -17.02
N THR A 254 -21.77 -15.04 -17.82
CA THR A 254 -21.15 -14.21 -18.87
C THR A 254 -22.14 -13.92 -20.00
N ASN A 255 -22.05 -12.73 -20.60
CA ASN A 255 -22.90 -12.33 -21.74
C ASN A 255 -22.75 -13.26 -22.96
N LYS A 256 -21.53 -13.75 -23.21
CA LYS A 256 -21.19 -14.73 -24.25
C LYS A 256 -20.40 -15.88 -23.64
N THR A 257 -20.43 -17.04 -24.28
CA THR A 257 -19.68 -18.23 -23.85
C THR A 257 -18.18 -17.98 -23.90
N LEU A 258 -17.48 -18.27 -22.80
CA LEU A 258 -16.02 -18.19 -22.73
C LEU A 258 -15.40 -19.34 -23.53
N ILE A 259 -14.56 -19.02 -24.52
CA ILE A 259 -13.87 -19.99 -25.38
C ILE A 259 -12.34 -19.90 -25.30
N ARG A 260 -11.80 -19.20 -24.29
CA ARG A 260 -10.35 -19.05 -24.07
C ARG A 260 -9.70 -20.42 -23.85
N HIS A 261 -8.58 -20.67 -24.52
CA HIS A 261 -7.79 -21.89 -24.37
C HIS A 261 -6.70 -21.73 -23.30
N GLU A 262 -6.71 -22.58 -22.27
CA GLU A 262 -5.71 -22.54 -21.20
C GLU A 262 -4.68 -23.68 -21.39
N HIS A 263 -3.46 -23.32 -21.79
CA HIS A 263 -2.37 -24.29 -21.93
C HIS A 263 -1.85 -24.75 -20.57
N PRO A 264 -1.34 -25.99 -20.45
CA PRO A 264 -0.64 -26.45 -19.25
C PRO A 264 0.56 -25.55 -18.92
N ASP A 265 0.92 -25.51 -17.63
CA ASP A 265 2.12 -24.79 -17.19
C ASP A 265 3.39 -25.49 -17.70
N VAL A 266 4.38 -24.68 -18.04
CA VAL A 266 5.70 -25.14 -18.49
C VAL A 266 6.72 -24.85 -17.40
N VAL A 267 7.36 -25.89 -16.86
CA VAL A 267 8.31 -25.74 -15.74
C VAL A 267 9.74 -26.02 -16.19
N TYR A 268 10.62 -25.07 -15.90
CA TYR A 268 12.06 -25.11 -16.18
C TYR A 268 12.87 -25.28 -14.90
N ARG A 269 14.12 -25.71 -15.05
CA ARG A 269 15.03 -25.91 -13.91
C ARG A 269 15.54 -24.57 -13.39
N THR A 270 15.87 -23.65 -14.29
CA THR A 270 16.44 -22.34 -13.94
C THR A 270 15.61 -21.19 -14.50
N GLU A 271 15.70 -20.03 -13.84
CA GLU A 271 15.03 -18.80 -14.26
C GLU A 271 15.55 -18.36 -15.64
N ARG A 272 16.83 -18.59 -15.94
CA ARG A 272 17.42 -18.30 -17.25
C ARG A 272 16.79 -19.11 -18.38
N GLU A 273 16.62 -20.43 -18.19
CA GLU A 273 15.96 -21.29 -19.18
C GLU A 273 14.52 -20.85 -19.42
N LYS A 274 13.79 -20.56 -18.33
CA LYS A 274 12.43 -20.02 -18.36
C LYS A 274 12.32 -18.76 -19.21
N PHE A 275 13.15 -17.74 -18.92
CA PHE A 275 13.09 -16.47 -19.66
C PHE A 275 13.49 -16.62 -21.12
N ASN A 276 14.44 -17.48 -21.45
CA ASN A 276 14.77 -17.77 -22.85
C ASN A 276 13.57 -18.36 -23.59
N ALA A 277 12.85 -19.30 -22.97
CA ALA A 277 11.66 -19.90 -23.57
C ALA A 277 10.51 -18.89 -23.73
N VAL A 278 10.29 -18.03 -22.72
CA VAL A 278 9.31 -16.92 -22.80
C VAL A 278 9.64 -16.00 -23.98
N ILE A 279 10.91 -15.63 -24.17
CA ILE A 279 11.35 -14.79 -25.29
C ILE A 279 11.09 -15.46 -26.63
N GLU A 280 11.39 -16.75 -26.77
CA GLU A 280 11.14 -17.49 -28.00
C GLU A 280 9.63 -17.59 -28.31
N GLU A 281 8.79 -17.83 -27.29
CA GLU A 281 7.33 -17.81 -27.48
C GLU A 281 6.84 -16.41 -27.89
N ILE A 282 7.29 -15.33 -27.22
CA ILE A 282 6.95 -13.95 -27.63
C ILE A 282 7.30 -13.71 -29.10
N LYS A 283 8.48 -14.15 -29.55
CA LYS A 283 8.90 -13.99 -30.95
C LYS A 283 8.00 -14.78 -31.91
N GLU A 284 7.59 -16.00 -31.58
CA GLU A 284 6.68 -16.79 -32.42
C GLU A 284 5.30 -16.13 -32.57
N TYR A 285 4.74 -15.60 -31.47
CA TYR A 285 3.47 -14.88 -31.51
C TYR A 285 3.59 -13.53 -32.23
N HIS A 286 4.70 -12.81 -32.02
CA HIS A 286 4.99 -11.58 -32.75
C HIS A 286 5.18 -11.84 -34.26
N LEU A 287 5.81 -12.95 -34.62
CA LEU A 287 6.05 -13.39 -36.00
C LEU A 287 4.76 -13.74 -36.73
N ARG A 288 3.76 -14.32 -36.05
CA ARG A 288 2.43 -14.56 -36.65
C ARG A 288 1.52 -13.32 -36.62
N GLY A 289 1.86 -12.33 -35.80
CA GLY A 289 1.09 -11.09 -35.61
C GLY A 289 0.03 -11.18 -34.51
N GLN A 290 0.04 -12.21 -33.69
CA GLN A 290 -0.90 -12.37 -32.58
C GLN A 290 -0.45 -11.50 -31.40
N PRO A 291 -1.34 -10.68 -30.79
CA PRO A 291 -0.97 -9.84 -29.66
C PRO A 291 -0.64 -10.66 -28.41
N VAL A 292 0.34 -10.19 -27.65
CA VAL A 292 0.84 -10.84 -26.43
C VAL A 292 0.85 -9.87 -25.26
N LEU A 293 0.25 -10.30 -24.14
CA LEU A 293 0.42 -9.67 -22.84
C LEU A 293 1.23 -10.59 -21.92
N VAL A 294 2.37 -10.11 -21.46
CA VAL A 294 3.27 -10.82 -20.55
C VAL A 294 3.10 -10.27 -19.14
N GLY A 295 2.68 -11.09 -18.18
CA GLY A 295 2.59 -10.73 -16.77
C GLY A 295 3.84 -11.19 -16.00
N THR A 296 4.50 -10.26 -15.30
CA THR A 296 5.57 -10.55 -14.34
C THR A 296 5.12 -10.16 -12.93
N ILE A 297 5.84 -10.54 -11.86
CA ILE A 297 5.49 -10.17 -10.48
C ILE A 297 6.30 -8.98 -9.92
N ALA A 298 7.32 -8.53 -10.65
CA ALA A 298 8.26 -7.52 -10.15
C ALA A 298 8.81 -6.64 -11.27
N ILE A 299 8.99 -5.35 -10.96
CA ILE A 299 9.51 -4.35 -11.91
C ILE A 299 10.88 -4.80 -12.45
N GLU A 300 11.74 -5.30 -11.58
CA GLU A 300 13.06 -5.81 -11.96
C GLU A 300 12.97 -6.90 -13.04
N LYS A 301 11.99 -7.82 -12.93
CA LYS A 301 11.80 -8.91 -13.88
C LYS A 301 11.24 -8.42 -15.21
N SER A 302 10.32 -7.46 -15.19
CA SER A 302 9.85 -6.77 -16.40
C SER A 302 10.99 -6.07 -17.14
N GLU A 303 11.84 -5.33 -16.43
CA GLU A 303 12.99 -4.63 -17.02
C GLU A 303 14.04 -5.61 -17.55
N LYS A 304 14.33 -6.71 -16.83
CA LYS A 304 15.21 -7.78 -17.30
C LYS A 304 14.68 -8.42 -18.60
N LEU A 305 13.39 -8.77 -18.64
CA LEU A 305 12.75 -9.33 -19.83
C LEU A 305 12.78 -8.34 -21.00
N SER A 306 12.45 -7.07 -20.75
CA SER A 306 12.52 -6.01 -21.75
C SER A 306 13.94 -5.89 -22.33
N ALA A 307 14.95 -5.79 -21.47
CA ALA A 307 16.35 -5.70 -21.88
C ALA A 307 16.81 -6.94 -22.68
N ALA A 308 16.29 -8.12 -22.34
CA ALA A 308 16.57 -9.35 -23.07
C ALA A 308 15.89 -9.36 -24.45
N LEU A 309 14.63 -8.94 -24.55
CA LEU A 309 13.90 -8.81 -25.82
C LEU A 309 14.61 -7.86 -26.80
N ARG A 310 15.11 -6.71 -26.30
CA ARG A 310 15.90 -5.76 -27.12
C ARG A 310 17.17 -6.38 -27.72
N LYS A 311 17.75 -7.37 -27.05
CA LYS A 311 18.99 -8.06 -27.47
C LYS A 311 18.76 -9.35 -28.26
N ALA A 312 17.58 -9.95 -28.14
CA ALA A 312 17.31 -11.28 -28.67
C ALA A 312 17.07 -11.33 -30.19
N GLY A 313 16.93 -10.17 -30.85
CA GLY A 313 16.50 -10.07 -32.25
C GLY A 313 15.01 -10.37 -32.43
N VAL A 314 14.55 -10.33 -33.68
CA VAL A 314 13.11 -10.42 -34.02
C VAL A 314 12.65 -11.83 -34.41
N LEU A 315 13.56 -12.68 -34.88
CA LEU A 315 13.21 -14.04 -35.32
C LEU A 315 13.47 -15.07 -34.22
N PRO A 316 12.60 -16.09 -34.10
CA PRO A 316 12.88 -17.26 -33.27
C PRO A 316 14.16 -17.96 -33.71
N LYS A 317 14.90 -18.52 -32.75
CA LYS A 317 16.15 -19.25 -32.97
C LYS A 317 15.96 -20.42 -33.93
N MET A 318 14.87 -21.17 -33.79
CA MET A 318 14.55 -22.30 -34.68
C MET A 318 14.47 -21.87 -36.15
N LEU A 319 13.82 -20.73 -36.44
CA LEU A 319 13.74 -20.21 -37.81
C LEU A 319 15.11 -19.79 -38.33
N LEU A 320 15.95 -19.18 -37.50
CA LEU A 320 17.31 -18.80 -37.87
C LEU A 320 18.17 -20.02 -38.22
N ASP A 321 18.10 -21.08 -37.42
CA ASP A 321 18.83 -22.32 -37.64
C ASP A 321 18.36 -23.00 -38.94
N LEU A 322 17.04 -23.07 -39.18
CA LEU A 322 16.47 -23.61 -40.42
C LEU A 322 16.83 -22.77 -41.65
N ALA A 323 16.77 -21.44 -41.53
CA ALA A 323 17.17 -20.53 -42.61
C ALA A 323 18.65 -20.68 -42.96
N LYS A 324 19.50 -20.88 -41.95
CA LYS A 324 20.93 -21.16 -42.14
C LYS A 324 21.15 -22.47 -42.89
N THR A 325 20.51 -23.56 -42.47
CA THR A 325 20.58 -24.84 -43.19
C THR A 325 20.06 -24.73 -44.63
N ALA A 326 19.05 -23.88 -44.86
CA ALA A 326 18.48 -23.61 -46.17
C ALA A 326 19.32 -22.64 -47.03
N GLY A 327 20.42 -22.07 -46.52
CA GLY A 327 21.23 -21.07 -47.23
C GLY A 327 20.55 -19.70 -47.40
N LEU A 328 19.52 -19.42 -46.60
CA LEU A 328 18.68 -18.22 -46.61
C LEU A 328 19.14 -17.14 -45.61
N GLU A 329 20.42 -17.10 -45.21
CA GLU A 329 20.88 -16.13 -44.21
C GLU A 329 20.84 -14.67 -44.69
N GLY A 330 20.54 -13.75 -43.76
CA GLY A 330 20.57 -12.31 -44.00
C GLY A 330 19.53 -11.85 -45.03
N PRO A 331 19.88 -10.99 -46.01
CA PRO A 331 18.93 -10.45 -46.99
C PRO A 331 18.24 -11.51 -47.86
N LYS A 332 18.81 -12.72 -47.95
CA LYS A 332 18.25 -13.82 -48.75
C LYS A 332 16.91 -14.30 -48.20
N LEU A 333 16.72 -14.28 -46.87
CA LEU A 333 15.45 -14.64 -46.25
C LEU A 333 14.33 -13.69 -46.68
N GLY A 334 14.63 -12.38 -46.71
CA GLY A 334 13.69 -11.36 -47.18
C GLY A 334 13.31 -11.54 -48.64
N LEU A 335 14.30 -11.71 -49.53
CA LEU A 335 14.04 -11.96 -50.95
C LEU A 335 13.23 -13.25 -51.19
N TRP A 336 13.46 -14.28 -50.37
CA TRP A 336 12.69 -15.51 -50.43
C TRP A 336 11.24 -15.30 -49.95
N ALA A 337 11.04 -14.59 -48.85
CA ALA A 337 9.72 -14.24 -48.34
C ALA A 337 8.93 -13.35 -49.31
N GLU A 338 9.58 -12.39 -49.98
CA GLU A 338 8.98 -11.54 -51.02
C GLU A 338 8.49 -12.36 -52.21
N LYS A 339 9.31 -13.31 -52.69
CA LYS A 339 8.90 -14.22 -53.76
C LYS A 339 7.73 -15.11 -53.36
N LEU A 340 7.74 -15.64 -52.14
CA LEU A 340 6.64 -16.44 -51.61
C LEU A 340 5.34 -15.63 -51.52
N ALA A 341 5.41 -14.40 -51.01
CA ALA A 341 4.26 -13.50 -50.90
C ALA A 341 3.65 -13.22 -52.29
N ALA A 342 4.49 -12.84 -53.25
CA ALA A 342 4.04 -12.44 -54.59
C ALA A 342 3.50 -13.61 -55.42
N GLN A 343 4.08 -14.82 -55.29
CA GLN A 343 3.77 -15.95 -56.17
C GLN A 343 2.80 -16.97 -55.55
N HIS A 344 2.77 -17.07 -54.22
CA HIS A 344 2.09 -18.16 -53.50
C HIS A 344 1.29 -17.71 -52.27
N GLY A 345 1.10 -16.39 -52.05
CA GLY A 345 0.39 -15.85 -50.89
C GLY A 345 -0.93 -16.55 -50.55
N PRO A 346 -1.92 -16.59 -51.47
CA PRO A 346 -3.22 -17.23 -51.19
C PRO A 346 -3.12 -18.72 -50.85
N ALA A 347 -2.18 -19.45 -51.47
CA ALA A 347 -1.96 -20.87 -51.17
C ALA A 347 -1.41 -21.06 -49.75
N ILE A 348 -0.46 -20.21 -49.34
CA ILE A 348 0.13 -20.25 -48.00
C ILE A 348 -0.90 -19.87 -46.94
N GLU A 349 -1.71 -18.84 -47.17
CA GLU A 349 -2.80 -18.46 -46.26
C GLU A 349 -3.80 -19.59 -46.06
N TRP A 350 -4.18 -20.27 -47.16
CA TRP A 350 -5.04 -21.44 -47.05
C TRP A 350 -4.39 -22.56 -46.26
N LEU A 351 -3.10 -22.87 -46.50
CA LEU A 351 -2.37 -23.91 -45.76
C LEU A 351 -2.29 -23.61 -44.25
N ILE A 352 -2.07 -22.34 -43.88
CA ILE A 352 -2.11 -21.88 -42.48
C ILE A 352 -3.51 -22.13 -41.88
N SER A 353 -4.57 -21.70 -42.56
CA SER A 353 -5.95 -21.92 -42.11
C SER A 353 -6.31 -23.41 -42.02
N ALA A 354 -5.69 -24.24 -42.86
CA ALA A 354 -5.87 -25.67 -42.89
C ALA A 354 -5.00 -26.41 -41.85
N GLY A 355 -4.03 -25.75 -41.22
CA GLY A 355 -3.07 -26.42 -40.33
C GLY A 355 -2.26 -27.50 -41.04
N VAL A 356 -1.90 -27.26 -42.31
CA VAL A 356 -1.24 -28.24 -43.19
C VAL A 356 0.15 -27.72 -43.57
N THR A 357 1.17 -28.56 -43.44
CA THR A 357 2.54 -28.22 -43.82
C THR A 357 2.80 -28.46 -45.31
N ALA A 358 3.84 -27.85 -45.88
CA ALA A 358 4.24 -28.13 -47.26
C ALA A 358 4.73 -29.57 -47.42
N SER A 359 5.31 -30.17 -46.36
CA SER A 359 5.61 -31.61 -46.31
C SER A 359 4.36 -32.49 -46.43
N ASP A 360 3.25 -32.13 -45.80
CA ASP A 360 2.00 -32.89 -45.93
C ASP A 360 1.42 -32.80 -47.35
N VAL A 361 1.58 -31.64 -47.98
CA VAL A 361 1.22 -31.45 -49.39
C VAL A 361 2.09 -32.33 -50.30
N ARG A 362 3.41 -32.43 -50.07
CA ARG A 362 4.29 -33.37 -50.81
C ARG A 362 3.87 -34.82 -50.65
N LYS A 363 3.57 -35.25 -49.42
CA LYS A 363 3.12 -36.62 -49.14
C LYS A 363 1.81 -36.93 -49.86
N THR A 364 0.86 -36.00 -49.84
CA THR A 364 -0.47 -36.17 -50.44
C THR A 364 -0.41 -36.16 -51.96
N THR A 365 0.38 -35.28 -52.55
CA THR A 365 0.60 -35.24 -54.02
C THR A 365 1.32 -36.49 -54.55
N GLY A 366 2.13 -37.15 -53.72
CA GLY A 366 2.77 -38.43 -54.05
C GLY A 366 1.81 -39.63 -54.15
N GLU A 367 0.60 -39.53 -53.59
CA GLU A 367 -0.41 -40.60 -53.66
C GLU A 367 -0.89 -40.79 -55.11
N ARG A 368 -0.96 -42.05 -55.57
CA ARG A 368 -1.32 -42.41 -56.95
C ARG A 368 -2.62 -41.75 -57.46
N ARG A 369 -3.58 -41.47 -56.56
CA ARG A 369 -4.86 -40.80 -56.87
C ARG A 369 -4.74 -39.30 -57.14
N PHE A 370 -3.69 -38.63 -56.65
CA PHE A 370 -3.48 -37.19 -56.76
C PHE A 370 -2.29 -36.79 -57.66
N GLN A 371 -1.51 -37.75 -58.17
CA GLN A 371 -0.37 -37.49 -59.06
C GLN A 371 -0.74 -36.68 -60.32
N ALA A 372 -1.96 -36.86 -60.87
CA ALA A 372 -2.44 -36.09 -62.01
C ALA A 372 -2.61 -34.58 -61.72
N LEU A 373 -2.86 -34.21 -60.46
CA LEU A 373 -2.93 -32.81 -60.02
C LEU A 373 -1.54 -32.16 -59.93
N ALA A 374 -0.49 -32.97 -59.69
CA ALA A 374 0.90 -32.51 -59.69
C ALA A 374 1.44 -32.25 -61.11
N SER A 375 0.91 -32.94 -62.13
CA SER A 375 1.29 -32.80 -63.54
C SER A 375 0.45 -31.77 -64.33
N GLY A 376 -0.44 -31.00 -63.66
CA GLY A 376 -1.24 -29.95 -64.29
C GLY A 376 -2.29 -30.43 -65.30
N THR A 377 -2.62 -31.72 -65.29
CA THR A 377 -3.56 -32.36 -66.23
C THR A 377 -4.91 -32.54 -65.52
N SER A 378 -5.87 -31.67 -65.81
CA SER A 378 -7.17 -31.64 -65.10
C SER A 378 -7.92 -32.97 -65.24
N ALA A 379 -8.33 -33.53 -64.10
CA ALA A 379 -9.46 -34.45 -64.03
C ALA A 379 -10.52 -33.77 -63.17
N ASN A 380 -11.62 -33.37 -63.80
CA ASN A 380 -12.76 -32.69 -63.16
C ASN A 380 -13.10 -33.35 -61.81
N GLY A 381 -13.06 -32.59 -60.71
CA GLY A 381 -13.48 -33.02 -59.37
C GLY A 381 -12.40 -33.53 -58.42
N ARG A 382 -11.15 -33.73 -58.86
CA ARG A 382 -10.07 -34.22 -57.98
C ARG A 382 -9.44 -33.15 -57.06
N GLY A 383 -9.62 -31.86 -57.37
CA GLY A 383 -9.06 -30.77 -56.57
C GLY A 383 -9.72 -30.69 -55.18
N SER A 384 -11.04 -30.79 -55.13
CA SER A 384 -11.79 -30.80 -53.86
C SER A 384 -11.48 -32.02 -52.99
N GLU A 385 -11.33 -33.20 -53.59
CA GLU A 385 -10.90 -34.42 -52.88
C GLU A 385 -9.49 -34.28 -52.30
N PHE A 386 -8.58 -33.64 -53.05
CA PHE A 386 -7.22 -33.37 -52.59
C PHE A 386 -7.20 -32.41 -51.39
N LEU A 387 -7.93 -31.29 -51.47
CA LEU A 387 -8.04 -30.34 -50.36
C LEU A 387 -8.69 -30.98 -49.12
N GLN A 388 -9.70 -31.82 -49.29
CA GLN A 388 -10.29 -32.60 -48.19
C GLN A 388 -9.29 -33.59 -47.58
N ALA A 389 -8.45 -34.24 -48.39
CA ALA A 389 -7.40 -35.13 -47.89
C ALA A 389 -6.35 -34.37 -47.07
N LEU A 390 -5.97 -33.16 -47.50
CA LEU A 390 -5.11 -32.26 -46.74
C LEU A 390 -5.76 -31.82 -45.42
N ILE A 391 -7.03 -31.42 -45.46
CA ILE A 391 -7.78 -31.05 -44.24
C ILE A 391 -7.81 -32.22 -43.25
N ARG A 392 -8.03 -33.46 -43.71
CA ARG A 392 -7.99 -34.64 -42.83
C ARG A 392 -6.63 -34.85 -42.19
N ARG A 393 -5.54 -34.72 -42.97
CA ARG A 393 -4.16 -34.80 -42.45
C ARG A 393 -3.85 -33.69 -41.43
N GLY A 394 -4.26 -32.46 -41.71
CA GLY A 394 -4.09 -31.35 -40.77
C GLY A 394 -4.90 -31.51 -39.47
N ALA A 395 -6.00 -32.30 -39.50
CA ALA A 395 -6.87 -32.50 -38.33
C ALA A 395 -6.26 -33.47 -37.32
N GLU A 396 -5.31 -34.28 -37.75
CA GLU A 396 -4.49 -35.15 -36.88
C GLU A 396 -3.42 -34.34 -36.12
N ASN A 397 -3.06 -33.15 -36.62
CA ASN A 397 -1.96 -32.33 -36.10
C ASN A 397 -2.42 -31.17 -35.20
N TYR A 398 -3.63 -30.62 -35.38
CA TYR A 398 -4.12 -29.45 -34.63
C TYR A 398 -5.63 -29.46 -34.37
N ALA A 399 -6.04 -29.08 -33.16
CA ALA A 399 -7.45 -28.79 -32.83
C ALA A 399 -7.87 -27.46 -33.45
N ARG A 400 -8.89 -27.47 -34.31
CA ARG A 400 -9.36 -26.30 -35.08
C ARG A 400 -10.72 -25.81 -34.60
N LEU A 401 -10.91 -24.49 -34.63
CA LEU A 401 -12.20 -23.84 -34.34
C LEU A 401 -13.23 -24.05 -35.47
N SER A 402 -12.79 -24.13 -36.73
CA SER A 402 -13.62 -24.49 -37.90
C SER A 402 -12.77 -24.97 -39.08
N PRO A 403 -13.27 -25.88 -39.94
CA PRO A 403 -12.56 -26.32 -41.14
C PRO A 403 -12.50 -25.19 -42.19
N PRO A 404 -11.38 -25.05 -42.94
CA PRO A 404 -11.28 -24.04 -43.99
C PRO A 404 -12.22 -24.36 -45.16
N GLU A 405 -12.64 -23.33 -45.88
CA GLU A 405 -13.44 -23.50 -47.09
C GLU A 405 -12.64 -24.25 -48.18
N VAL A 406 -13.34 -25.15 -48.87
CA VAL A 406 -12.76 -25.97 -49.95
C VAL A 406 -13.08 -25.29 -51.28
N GLU A 407 -12.17 -24.43 -51.73
CA GLU A 407 -12.23 -23.85 -53.07
C GLU A 407 -11.34 -24.65 -54.04
N GLU A 408 -11.95 -25.33 -55.02
CA GLU A 408 -11.22 -26.17 -55.98
C GLU A 408 -10.11 -25.41 -56.74
N SER A 409 -10.28 -24.10 -56.91
CA SER A 409 -9.32 -23.16 -57.50
C SER A 409 -7.97 -23.13 -56.78
N LEU A 410 -7.91 -23.47 -55.48
CA LEU A 410 -6.70 -23.43 -54.66
C LEU A 410 -5.80 -24.67 -54.81
N ALA A 411 -6.34 -25.79 -55.33
CA ALA A 411 -5.58 -27.02 -55.49
C ALA A 411 -4.35 -26.82 -56.40
N GLY A 412 -4.51 -26.14 -57.54
CA GLY A 412 -3.42 -25.85 -58.48
C GLY A 412 -2.32 -24.94 -57.91
N PRO A 413 -2.66 -23.78 -57.30
CA PRO A 413 -1.72 -22.93 -56.58
C PRO A 413 -0.92 -23.65 -55.49
N ILE A 414 -1.55 -24.53 -54.71
CA ILE A 414 -0.91 -25.30 -53.64
C ILE A 414 0.08 -26.33 -54.19
N THR A 415 -0.29 -27.09 -55.22
CA THR A 415 0.63 -28.05 -55.84
C THR A 415 1.80 -27.33 -56.53
N LYS A 416 1.55 -26.18 -57.16
CA LYS A 416 2.58 -25.34 -57.78
C LYS A 416 3.59 -24.78 -56.75
N LEU A 417 3.14 -24.35 -55.58
CA LEU A 417 4.02 -23.90 -54.49
C LEU A 417 5.04 -24.99 -54.14
N VAL A 418 4.57 -26.20 -53.92
CA VAL A 418 5.43 -27.31 -53.49
C VAL A 418 6.34 -27.82 -54.59
N ALA A 419 5.88 -27.81 -55.84
CA ALA A 419 6.69 -28.16 -57.01
C ALA A 419 7.81 -27.15 -57.27
N ALA A 420 7.57 -25.86 -57.00
CA ALA A 420 8.57 -24.80 -57.15
C ALA A 420 9.55 -24.69 -55.97
N LEU A 421 9.24 -25.32 -54.84
CA LEU A 421 10.05 -25.23 -53.62
C LEU A 421 11.28 -26.16 -53.67
N ASN A 422 12.46 -25.60 -53.45
CA ASN A 422 13.68 -26.38 -53.26
C ASN A 422 13.56 -27.24 -51.98
N GLU A 423 14.05 -28.49 -52.01
CA GLU A 423 14.01 -29.39 -50.84
C GLU A 423 14.67 -28.78 -49.60
N GLN A 424 15.74 -28.01 -49.79
CA GLN A 424 16.46 -27.33 -48.71
C GLN A 424 15.61 -26.24 -48.02
N HIS A 425 14.61 -25.67 -48.68
CA HIS A 425 13.74 -24.62 -48.13
C HIS A 425 12.48 -25.19 -47.45
N LEU A 426 12.19 -26.49 -47.63
CA LEU A 426 10.99 -27.13 -47.12
C LEU A 426 10.86 -27.03 -45.59
N PRO A 427 11.92 -27.30 -44.78
CA PRO A 427 11.81 -27.19 -43.33
C PRO A 427 11.50 -25.77 -42.84
N ALA A 428 12.08 -24.75 -43.49
CA ALA A 428 11.83 -23.36 -43.14
C ALA A 428 10.37 -22.95 -43.46
N LEU A 429 9.83 -23.40 -44.59
CA LEU A 429 8.42 -23.15 -44.93
C LEU A 429 7.47 -23.91 -44.00
N ASP A 430 7.77 -25.17 -43.67
CA ASP A 430 6.97 -25.96 -42.73
C ASP A 430 6.94 -25.31 -41.35
N TYR A 431 8.08 -24.78 -40.87
CA TYR A 431 8.12 -24.02 -39.62
C TYR A 431 7.23 -22.77 -39.69
N LEU A 432 7.32 -21.98 -40.76
CA LEU A 432 6.49 -20.78 -40.93
C LEU A 432 4.99 -21.12 -40.97
N LEU A 433 4.61 -22.22 -41.62
CA LEU A 433 3.24 -22.72 -41.64
C LEU A 433 2.79 -23.17 -40.23
N ALA A 434 3.66 -23.86 -39.49
CA ALA A 434 3.37 -24.33 -38.13
C ALA A 434 3.18 -23.19 -37.13
N VAL A 435 4.00 -22.13 -37.21
CA VAL A 435 3.82 -20.91 -36.39
C VAL A 435 2.79 -19.94 -36.96
N GLN A 436 2.12 -20.29 -38.08
CA GLN A 436 1.09 -19.48 -38.74
C GLN A 436 1.58 -18.11 -39.24
N CYS A 437 2.86 -18.03 -39.62
CA CYS A 437 3.45 -16.81 -40.15
C CYS A 437 3.19 -16.65 -41.65
N ARG A 438 2.50 -15.59 -42.02
CA ARG A 438 2.29 -15.18 -43.42
C ARG A 438 3.58 -14.58 -43.98
N PRO A 439 3.94 -14.83 -45.27
CA PRO A 439 5.13 -14.25 -45.88
C PRO A 439 5.21 -12.72 -45.79
N ALA A 440 4.08 -12.02 -45.95
CA ALA A 440 4.01 -10.57 -45.78
C ALA A 440 4.37 -10.13 -44.35
N ARG A 441 3.90 -10.87 -43.33
CA ARG A 441 4.23 -10.60 -41.94
C ARG A 441 5.70 -10.87 -41.64
N LEU A 442 6.28 -11.92 -42.21
CA LEU A 442 7.72 -12.17 -42.11
C LEU A 442 8.54 -10.98 -42.65
N LEU A 443 8.14 -10.39 -43.78
CA LEU A 443 8.81 -9.20 -44.33
C LEU A 443 8.71 -7.99 -43.39
N GLU A 444 7.53 -7.74 -42.81
CA GLU A 444 7.34 -6.68 -41.81
C GLU A 444 8.31 -6.86 -40.63
N VAL A 445 8.33 -8.07 -40.05
CA VAL A 445 9.17 -8.41 -38.89
C VAL A 445 10.66 -8.33 -39.24
N LEU A 446 11.07 -8.73 -40.45
CA LEU A 446 12.46 -8.58 -40.90
C LEU A 446 12.90 -7.12 -41.03
N GLY A 447 11.96 -6.18 -41.19
CA GLY A 447 12.22 -4.74 -41.16
C GLY A 447 12.42 -4.17 -39.75
N GLU A 448 12.10 -4.94 -38.71
CA GLU A 448 12.24 -4.54 -37.31
C GLU A 448 13.62 -4.91 -36.75
N ARG A 449 14.11 -4.13 -35.78
CA ARG A 449 15.39 -4.43 -35.08
C ARG A 449 15.19 -5.33 -33.87
N GLU A 450 14.09 -5.11 -33.17
CA GLU A 450 13.67 -5.82 -31.96
C GLU A 450 12.13 -5.91 -31.97
N PRO A 451 11.54 -6.92 -31.30
CA PRO A 451 10.10 -6.94 -31.10
C PRO A 451 9.68 -5.69 -30.33
N LYS A 452 8.95 -4.78 -30.98
CA LYS A 452 8.46 -3.56 -30.32
C LYS A 452 7.54 -3.95 -29.16
N HIS A 453 7.86 -3.46 -27.97
CA HIS A 453 7.11 -3.77 -26.77
C HIS A 453 6.98 -2.56 -25.83
N ASN A 454 5.92 -2.56 -25.03
CA ASN A 454 5.69 -1.59 -23.95
C ASN A 454 5.87 -2.26 -22.60
N VAL A 455 6.41 -1.54 -21.61
CA VAL A 455 6.55 -2.01 -20.23
C VAL A 455 5.69 -1.16 -19.32
N LEU A 456 4.83 -1.80 -18.53
CA LEU A 456 3.91 -1.17 -17.59
C LEU A 456 4.36 -1.51 -16.17
N ASN A 457 4.64 -0.49 -15.37
CA ASN A 457 5.25 -0.63 -14.05
C ASN A 457 4.38 -0.05 -12.93
N ALA A 458 3.10 0.25 -13.21
CA ALA A 458 2.16 0.88 -12.28
C ALA A 458 2.63 2.24 -11.75
N LYS A 459 3.36 3.01 -12.57
CA LYS A 459 3.89 4.35 -12.19
C LYS A 459 3.13 5.50 -12.85
N GLN A 460 2.67 5.31 -14.09
CA GLN A 460 1.98 6.36 -14.85
C GLN A 460 0.65 5.83 -15.36
N HIS A 461 -0.37 5.81 -14.49
CA HIS A 461 -1.65 5.15 -14.78
C HIS A 461 -2.31 5.61 -16.09
N GLU A 462 -2.38 6.92 -16.37
CA GLU A 462 -2.99 7.42 -17.60
C GLU A 462 -2.23 6.95 -18.85
N ARG A 463 -0.90 7.04 -18.83
CA ARG A 463 -0.05 6.63 -19.96
C ARG A 463 -0.07 5.11 -20.16
N GLU A 464 -0.05 4.36 -19.06
CA GLU A 464 -0.13 2.90 -19.09
C GLU A 464 -1.49 2.43 -19.63
N ALA A 465 -2.59 3.09 -19.25
CA ALA A 465 -3.92 2.82 -19.80
C ALA A 465 -3.95 3.00 -21.33
N GLN A 466 -3.26 4.00 -21.87
CA GLN A 466 -3.17 4.20 -23.32
C GLN A 466 -2.49 3.02 -24.02
N PHE A 467 -1.41 2.48 -23.44
CA PHE A 467 -0.74 1.31 -24.00
C PHE A 467 -1.61 0.05 -23.89
N VAL A 468 -2.28 -0.17 -22.76
CA VAL A 468 -3.20 -1.30 -22.57
C VAL A 468 -4.37 -1.25 -23.54
N ALA A 469 -4.96 -0.07 -23.74
CA ALA A 469 -6.07 0.13 -24.68
C ALA A 469 -5.71 -0.26 -26.13
N GLN A 470 -4.42 -0.30 -26.46
CA GLN A 470 -3.89 -0.68 -27.78
C GLN A 470 -3.16 -2.04 -27.78
N ALA A 471 -3.12 -2.75 -26.65
CA ALA A 471 -2.38 -4.01 -26.51
C ALA A 471 -2.98 -5.17 -27.30
N GLY A 472 -4.25 -5.05 -27.74
CA GLY A 472 -4.94 -6.07 -28.54
C GLY A 472 -4.75 -5.93 -30.05
N ARG A 473 -3.86 -5.03 -30.51
CA ARG A 473 -3.56 -4.81 -31.93
C ARG A 473 -2.59 -5.84 -32.49
N VAL A 474 -2.58 -6.00 -33.81
CA VAL A 474 -1.74 -6.98 -34.51
C VAL A 474 -0.26 -6.79 -34.16
N GLY A 475 0.39 -7.85 -33.71
CA GLY A 475 1.82 -7.90 -33.37
C GLY A 475 2.21 -7.14 -32.10
N ALA A 476 1.26 -6.57 -31.36
CA ALA A 476 1.54 -5.82 -30.14
C ALA A 476 2.09 -6.74 -29.03
N VAL A 477 3.16 -6.30 -28.37
CA VAL A 477 3.74 -6.98 -27.20
C VAL A 477 3.70 -6.01 -26.03
N THR A 478 3.08 -6.43 -24.93
CA THR A 478 2.98 -5.63 -23.71
C THR A 478 3.48 -6.44 -22.53
N VAL A 479 4.40 -5.89 -21.75
CA VAL A 479 4.91 -6.46 -20.50
C VAL A 479 4.27 -5.70 -19.36
N SER A 480 3.51 -6.38 -18.51
CA SER A 480 2.79 -5.84 -17.37
C SER A 480 3.37 -6.37 -16.07
N THR A 481 3.86 -5.48 -15.22
CA THR A 481 4.29 -5.83 -13.86
C THR A 481 3.08 -5.97 -12.95
N ASN A 482 2.97 -7.09 -12.24
CA ASN A 482 1.80 -7.53 -11.47
C ASN A 482 0.53 -7.43 -12.32
N MET A 483 -0.28 -6.40 -12.07
CA MET A 483 -1.53 -6.11 -12.76
C MET A 483 -1.54 -4.67 -13.27
N ALA A 484 -0.38 -4.11 -13.65
CA ALA A 484 -0.27 -2.79 -14.24
C ALA A 484 -1.22 -2.62 -15.44
N GLY A 485 -1.84 -1.44 -15.54
CA GLY A 485 -2.90 -1.19 -16.52
C GLY A 485 -4.25 -1.86 -16.19
N ARG A 486 -4.49 -2.16 -14.91
CA ARG A 486 -5.83 -2.51 -14.40
C ARG A 486 -6.86 -1.42 -14.70
N GLY A 487 -8.13 -1.81 -14.81
CA GLY A 487 -9.24 -0.91 -15.12
C GLY A 487 -9.36 -0.53 -16.59
N THR A 488 -8.40 -0.88 -17.44
CA THR A 488 -8.49 -0.69 -18.90
C THR A 488 -8.69 -2.02 -19.61
N ASP A 489 -9.72 -2.06 -20.46
CA ASP A 489 -10.03 -3.24 -21.26
C ASP A 489 -9.13 -3.33 -22.49
N ILE A 490 -8.61 -4.55 -22.73
CA ILE A 490 -7.86 -4.86 -23.95
C ILE A 490 -8.86 -5.37 -24.99
N LEU A 491 -9.21 -4.50 -25.93
CA LEU A 491 -10.05 -4.85 -27.07
C LEU A 491 -9.17 -5.39 -28.20
N LEU A 492 -9.56 -6.53 -28.79
CA LEU A 492 -8.88 -7.05 -29.98
C LEU A 492 -9.06 -6.03 -31.13
N GLY A 493 -7.97 -5.70 -31.82
CA GLY A 493 -7.94 -4.64 -32.84
C GLY A 493 -7.71 -3.22 -32.28
N GLY A 494 -7.65 -3.05 -30.96
CA GLY A 494 -7.42 -1.77 -30.29
C GLY A 494 -8.70 -0.99 -29.97
N ASN A 495 -8.59 -0.01 -29.07
CA ASN A 495 -9.73 0.80 -28.65
C ASN A 495 -9.86 2.08 -29.49
N PRO A 496 -10.96 2.25 -30.27
CA PRO A 496 -11.12 3.39 -31.16
C PRO A 496 -11.36 4.71 -30.42
N GLU A 497 -11.97 4.70 -29.24
CA GLU A 497 -12.16 5.92 -28.44
C GLU A 497 -10.83 6.46 -27.91
N PHE A 498 -9.93 5.58 -27.47
CA PHE A 498 -8.57 5.98 -27.08
C PHE A 498 -7.78 6.55 -28.26
N MET A 499 -7.93 5.97 -29.46
CA MET A 499 -7.30 6.51 -30.67
C MET A 499 -7.85 7.90 -31.02
N ALA A 500 -9.16 8.10 -30.92
CA ALA A 500 -9.79 9.40 -31.14
C ALA A 500 -9.32 10.44 -30.12
N ARG A 501 -9.27 10.09 -28.83
CA ARG A 501 -8.75 10.99 -27.78
C ARG A 501 -7.28 11.35 -28.02
N GLU A 502 -6.46 10.40 -28.44
CA GLU A 502 -5.05 10.67 -28.75
C GLU A 502 -4.88 11.55 -29.99
N GLU A 503 -5.66 11.31 -31.04
CA GLU A 503 -5.67 12.18 -32.22
C GLU A 503 -6.13 13.60 -31.86
N PHE A 504 -7.16 13.73 -31.02
CA PHE A 504 -7.60 15.02 -30.48
C PHE A 504 -6.47 15.73 -29.71
N ARG A 505 -5.77 15.03 -28.81
CA ARG A 505 -4.66 15.60 -28.02
C ARG A 505 -3.52 16.14 -28.87
N ARG A 506 -3.27 15.56 -30.05
CA ARG A 506 -2.22 16.03 -30.96
C ARG A 506 -2.52 17.39 -31.58
N ASN A 507 -3.79 17.70 -31.83
CA ASN A 507 -4.22 18.95 -32.48
C ASN A 507 -5.55 19.47 -31.91
N PRO A 508 -5.63 19.84 -30.61
CA PRO A 508 -6.89 20.13 -29.95
C PRO A 508 -7.60 21.36 -30.53
N GLU A 509 -6.85 22.40 -30.90
CA GLU A 509 -7.42 23.64 -31.46
C GLU A 509 -8.16 23.40 -32.78
N LYS A 510 -7.57 22.59 -33.67
CA LYS A 510 -8.17 22.20 -34.95
C LYS A 510 -9.50 21.48 -34.73
N TYR A 511 -9.51 20.46 -33.89
CA TYR A 511 -10.71 19.66 -33.68
C TYR A 511 -11.81 20.44 -32.96
N ARG A 512 -11.45 21.32 -32.00
CA ARG A 512 -12.43 22.24 -31.40
C ARG A 512 -13.01 23.22 -32.41
N SER A 513 -12.22 23.73 -33.35
CA SER A 513 -12.76 24.60 -34.42
C SER A 513 -13.72 23.86 -35.36
N ASP A 514 -13.57 22.54 -35.49
CA ASP A 514 -14.48 21.65 -36.23
C ASP A 514 -15.69 21.19 -35.38
N GLY A 515 -15.85 21.68 -34.14
CA GLY A 515 -16.92 21.29 -33.22
C GLY A 515 -16.75 19.92 -32.58
N ILE A 516 -15.55 19.33 -32.65
CA ILE A 516 -15.22 18.03 -32.06
C ILE A 516 -14.50 18.27 -30.73
N ASP A 517 -15.10 17.84 -29.62
CA ASP A 517 -14.47 17.86 -28.30
C ASP A 517 -14.77 16.53 -27.57
N PRO A 518 -13.78 15.89 -26.94
CA PRO A 518 -13.99 14.68 -26.12
C PRO A 518 -14.82 14.93 -24.86
N GLU A 519 -14.97 16.19 -24.43
CA GLU A 519 -15.69 16.56 -23.22
C GLU A 519 -17.11 17.07 -23.54
N PRO A 520 -18.16 16.53 -22.89
CA PRO A 520 -19.53 16.93 -23.12
C PRO A 520 -19.82 18.34 -22.58
N PRO A 521 -20.87 19.01 -23.07
CA PRO A 521 -21.31 20.28 -22.48
C PRO A 521 -21.66 20.12 -21.00
N GLU A 522 -21.47 21.19 -20.22
CA GLU A 522 -21.84 21.19 -18.81
C GLU A 522 -23.35 21.21 -18.61
N ARG A 523 -23.84 20.35 -17.71
CA ARG A 523 -25.26 20.30 -17.38
C ARG A 523 -25.62 21.51 -16.50
N PRO A 524 -26.73 22.22 -16.77
CA PRO A 524 -27.23 23.26 -15.89
C PRO A 524 -27.63 22.71 -14.51
N PRO A 525 -27.59 23.55 -13.44
CA PRO A 525 -27.93 23.12 -12.09
C PRO A 525 -29.36 22.59 -11.97
N ALA A 526 -29.61 21.75 -10.96
CA ALA A 526 -30.95 21.23 -10.69
C ALA A 526 -31.93 22.38 -10.41
N GLY A 527 -33.11 22.35 -11.04
CA GLY A 527 -34.11 23.42 -10.96
C GLY A 527 -33.93 24.56 -11.98
N ALA A 528 -33.00 24.45 -12.92
CA ALA A 528 -32.90 25.38 -14.04
C ALA A 528 -34.20 25.42 -14.87
N PRO A 529 -34.53 26.58 -15.50
CA PRO A 529 -35.70 26.69 -16.37
C PRO A 529 -35.73 25.60 -17.43
N GLU A 530 -36.92 25.10 -17.76
CA GLU A 530 -37.13 23.99 -18.71
C GLU A 530 -36.47 24.27 -20.07
N GLU A 531 -36.49 25.53 -20.53
CA GLU A 531 -35.82 25.97 -21.77
C GLU A 531 -34.29 25.78 -21.73
N VAL A 532 -33.66 26.06 -20.59
CA VAL A 532 -32.21 25.89 -20.40
C VAL A 532 -31.83 24.41 -20.36
N PHE A 533 -32.67 23.60 -19.71
CA PHE A 533 -32.48 22.16 -19.68
C PHE A 533 -32.67 21.51 -21.05
N GLN A 534 -33.70 21.92 -21.79
CA GLN A 534 -33.96 21.44 -23.15
C GLN A 534 -32.80 21.81 -24.09
N LYS A 535 -32.27 23.04 -23.99
CA LYS A 535 -31.07 23.45 -24.74
C LYS A 535 -29.87 22.55 -24.43
N TYR A 536 -29.64 22.23 -23.15
CA TYR A 536 -28.57 21.30 -22.76
C TYR A 536 -28.76 19.90 -23.37
N VAL A 537 -29.99 19.38 -23.39
CA VAL A 537 -30.29 18.07 -23.99
C VAL A 537 -29.98 18.09 -25.49
N ASP A 538 -30.33 19.17 -26.18
CA ASP A 538 -30.06 19.35 -27.61
C ASP A 538 -28.54 19.46 -27.86
N ASP A 539 -27.83 20.29 -27.08
CA ASP A 539 -26.38 20.46 -27.16
C ASP A 539 -25.64 19.14 -26.87
N TYR A 540 -26.07 18.39 -25.84
CA TYR A 540 -25.50 17.10 -25.48
C TYR A 540 -25.74 16.05 -26.57
N SER A 541 -26.94 16.02 -27.15
CA SER A 541 -27.28 15.12 -28.24
C SER A 541 -26.44 15.42 -29.49
N HIS A 542 -26.23 16.70 -29.78
CA HIS A 542 -25.36 17.17 -30.85
C HIS A 542 -23.91 16.77 -30.60
N TRP A 543 -23.36 17.10 -29.42
CA TRP A 543 -22.01 16.71 -29.00
C TRP A 543 -21.79 15.21 -29.13
N ARG A 544 -22.72 14.40 -28.59
CA ARG A 544 -22.60 12.94 -28.59
C ARG A 544 -22.54 12.40 -30.01
N LYS A 545 -23.36 12.93 -30.92
CA LYS A 545 -23.33 12.56 -32.32
C LYS A 545 -21.98 12.91 -32.96
N THR A 546 -21.52 14.15 -32.81
CA THR A 546 -20.25 14.62 -33.39
C THR A 546 -19.05 13.83 -32.88
N TRP A 547 -19.00 13.54 -31.57
CA TRP A 547 -17.94 12.74 -30.96
C TRP A 547 -17.97 11.29 -31.45
N LEU A 548 -19.15 10.66 -31.51
CA LEU A 548 -19.29 9.29 -32.03
C LEU A 548 -18.92 9.19 -33.52
N ASP A 549 -19.28 10.19 -34.32
CA ASP A 549 -18.90 10.26 -35.74
C ASP A 549 -17.37 10.41 -35.90
N PHE A 550 -16.70 11.11 -34.98
CA PHE A 550 -15.24 11.19 -34.95
C PHE A 550 -14.59 9.86 -34.54
N VAL A 551 -15.11 9.20 -33.50
CA VAL A 551 -14.66 7.86 -33.06
C VAL A 551 -14.85 6.81 -34.16
N ALA A 552 -15.96 6.90 -34.92
CA ALA A 552 -16.28 5.97 -36.00
C ALA A 552 -15.20 5.92 -37.09
N ARG A 553 -14.43 7.01 -37.30
CA ARG A 553 -13.31 7.05 -38.26
C ARG A 553 -12.19 6.06 -37.90
N PHE A 554 -11.99 5.80 -36.61
CA PHE A 554 -11.01 4.84 -36.13
C PHE A 554 -11.60 3.43 -36.04
N LYS A 555 -12.91 3.34 -35.84
CA LYS A 555 -13.62 2.07 -35.70
C LYS A 555 -13.45 1.16 -36.92
N GLU A 556 -13.45 1.71 -38.12
CA GLU A 556 -13.22 0.92 -39.35
C GLU A 556 -11.84 0.22 -39.33
N THR A 557 -10.80 0.92 -38.88
CA THR A 557 -9.45 0.35 -38.72
C THR A 557 -9.42 -0.72 -37.62
N THR A 558 -10.01 -0.41 -36.46
CA THR A 558 -10.00 -1.34 -35.33
C THR A 558 -10.83 -2.59 -35.60
N ASP A 559 -11.93 -2.48 -36.34
CA ASP A 559 -12.80 -3.61 -36.70
C ASP A 559 -12.09 -4.54 -37.71
N ALA A 560 -11.38 -3.97 -38.70
CA ALA A 560 -10.58 -4.77 -39.62
C ALA A 560 -9.40 -5.49 -38.91
N GLU A 561 -8.72 -4.81 -37.99
CA GLU A 561 -7.69 -5.46 -37.16
C GLU A 561 -8.28 -6.48 -36.19
N HIS A 562 -9.46 -6.22 -35.63
CA HIS A 562 -10.18 -7.14 -34.75
C HIS A 562 -10.42 -8.50 -35.43
N ASP A 563 -11.00 -8.49 -36.64
CA ASP A 563 -11.24 -9.70 -37.43
C ASP A 563 -9.94 -10.47 -37.72
N LEU A 564 -8.85 -9.75 -37.97
CA LEU A 564 -7.55 -10.36 -38.17
C LEU A 564 -7.03 -11.00 -36.89
N VAL A 565 -7.11 -10.32 -35.75
CA VAL A 565 -6.67 -10.85 -34.46
C VAL A 565 -7.50 -12.05 -34.03
N ILE A 566 -8.82 -12.07 -34.30
CA ILE A 566 -9.67 -13.24 -34.09
C ILE A 566 -9.17 -14.44 -34.89
N LYS A 567 -8.87 -14.25 -36.19
CA LYS A 567 -8.33 -15.32 -37.05
C LYS A 567 -6.98 -15.85 -36.57
N LEU A 568 -6.18 -14.99 -35.93
CA LEU A 568 -4.90 -15.36 -35.32
C LEU A 568 -5.03 -16.04 -33.96
N GLY A 569 -6.25 -16.22 -33.43
CA GLY A 569 -6.50 -16.89 -32.15
C GLY A 569 -6.65 -15.95 -30.95
N GLY A 570 -6.81 -14.65 -31.18
CA GLY A 570 -7.07 -13.65 -30.15
C GLY A 570 -5.84 -13.25 -29.32
N LEU A 571 -6.08 -12.63 -28.16
CA LEU A 571 -5.00 -12.22 -27.24
C LEU A 571 -4.36 -13.44 -26.57
N HIS A 572 -3.02 -13.49 -26.56
CA HIS A 572 -2.25 -14.48 -25.83
C HIS A 572 -1.68 -13.90 -24.52
N ILE A 573 -1.90 -14.62 -23.42
CA ILE A 573 -1.42 -14.25 -22.08
C ILE A 573 -0.24 -15.15 -21.69
N LEU A 574 0.89 -14.54 -21.34
CA LEU A 574 2.06 -15.22 -20.81
C LEU A 574 2.31 -14.82 -19.37
N GLY A 575 2.08 -15.72 -18.41
CA GLY A 575 2.54 -15.53 -17.04
C GLY A 575 3.99 -15.98 -16.91
N THR A 576 4.90 -15.14 -16.43
CA THR A 576 6.30 -15.54 -16.23
C THR A 576 6.56 -16.23 -14.89
N GLU A 577 5.57 -16.16 -13.99
CA GLU A 577 5.53 -16.73 -12.64
C GLU A 577 4.07 -16.91 -12.19
N ARG A 578 3.88 -17.64 -11.08
CA ARG A 578 2.60 -17.71 -10.36
C ARG A 578 2.58 -16.68 -9.25
N HIS A 579 1.44 -16.00 -9.10
CA HIS A 579 1.21 -15.13 -7.96
C HIS A 579 0.94 -15.95 -6.69
N GLU A 580 0.97 -15.30 -5.54
CA GLU A 580 0.63 -15.91 -4.24
C GLU A 580 -0.79 -16.48 -4.22
N ALA A 581 -1.71 -15.84 -4.96
CA ALA A 581 -3.11 -16.22 -5.02
C ALA A 581 -3.53 -16.62 -6.44
N ARG A 582 -4.30 -17.71 -6.55
CA ARG A 582 -4.81 -18.23 -7.82
C ARG A 582 -5.72 -17.22 -8.51
N ARG A 583 -6.50 -16.46 -7.74
CA ARG A 583 -7.38 -15.42 -8.30
C ARG A 583 -6.61 -14.37 -9.08
N ILE A 584 -5.42 -13.94 -8.63
CA ILE A 584 -4.60 -12.94 -9.34
C ILE A 584 -4.12 -13.52 -10.68
N ASP A 585 -3.69 -14.78 -10.71
CA ASP A 585 -3.37 -15.46 -11.97
C ASP A 585 -4.59 -15.51 -12.91
N ASN A 586 -5.78 -15.76 -12.37
CA ASN A 586 -7.03 -15.79 -13.14
C ASN A 586 -7.43 -14.41 -13.65
N GLN A 587 -7.16 -13.34 -12.93
CA GLN A 587 -7.34 -11.97 -13.43
C GLN A 587 -6.42 -11.70 -14.63
N LEU A 588 -5.17 -12.15 -14.58
CA LEU A 588 -4.24 -12.05 -15.70
C LEU A 588 -4.76 -12.87 -16.90
N ARG A 589 -5.20 -14.11 -16.71
CA ARG A 589 -5.87 -14.91 -17.77
C ARG A 589 -7.12 -14.22 -18.32
N GLY A 590 -7.91 -13.60 -17.44
CA GLY A 590 -9.14 -12.87 -17.73
C GLY A 590 -8.96 -11.62 -18.61
N ARG A 591 -7.71 -11.21 -18.86
CA ARG A 591 -7.40 -10.18 -19.86
C ARG A 591 -7.68 -10.68 -21.28
N ALA A 592 -7.63 -12.00 -21.53
CA ALA A 592 -7.98 -12.62 -22.81
C ALA A 592 -9.36 -13.31 -22.78
N GLY A 593 -9.97 -13.42 -23.95
CA GLY A 593 -11.26 -14.08 -24.16
C GLY A 593 -12.48 -13.30 -23.65
N ARG A 594 -12.40 -11.97 -23.65
CA ARG A 594 -13.52 -11.10 -23.24
C ARG A 594 -14.65 -11.19 -24.26
N GLN A 595 -15.90 -11.10 -23.82
CA GLN A 595 -17.09 -11.13 -24.69
C GLN A 595 -17.10 -12.30 -25.71
N GLY A 596 -16.61 -13.47 -25.30
CA GLY A 596 -16.59 -14.68 -26.14
C GLY A 596 -15.55 -14.65 -27.27
N ASP A 597 -14.63 -13.68 -27.26
CA ASP A 597 -13.52 -13.64 -28.18
C ASP A 597 -12.61 -14.88 -27.99
N PRO A 598 -11.90 -15.33 -29.03
CA PRO A 598 -10.82 -16.29 -28.87
C PRO A 598 -9.69 -15.67 -28.03
N GLY A 599 -8.91 -16.52 -27.42
CA GLY A 599 -7.75 -16.13 -26.66
C GLY A 599 -7.06 -17.34 -26.07
N SER A 600 -5.85 -17.15 -25.59
CA SER A 600 -5.10 -18.22 -24.95
C SER A 600 -4.26 -17.73 -23.79
N SER A 601 -3.91 -18.64 -22.88
CA SER A 601 -3.00 -18.32 -21.78
C SER A 601 -2.05 -19.48 -21.49
N ARG A 602 -0.81 -19.16 -21.12
CA ARG A 602 0.21 -20.12 -20.67
C ARG A 602 1.05 -19.50 -19.55
N PHE A 603 1.48 -20.31 -18.60
CA PHE A 603 2.40 -19.89 -17.54
C PHE A 603 3.73 -20.63 -17.67
N PHE A 604 4.81 -19.88 -17.52
CA PHE A 604 6.19 -20.32 -17.50
C PHE A 604 6.71 -20.22 -16.09
N LEU A 605 7.30 -21.29 -15.56
CA LEU A 605 7.76 -21.36 -14.18
C LEU A 605 9.17 -21.91 -14.10
N SER A 606 9.86 -21.58 -13.01
CA SER A 606 11.19 -22.06 -12.67
C SER A 606 11.19 -22.57 -11.23
N LEU A 607 11.99 -23.60 -10.95
CA LEU A 607 12.27 -24.03 -9.58
C LEU A 607 12.89 -22.94 -8.69
N GLU A 608 13.46 -21.90 -9.30
CA GLU A 608 14.06 -20.75 -8.63
C GLU A 608 13.05 -19.63 -8.33
N ASP A 609 11.81 -19.72 -8.84
CA ASP A 609 10.75 -18.73 -8.57
C ASP A 609 10.34 -18.75 -7.11
N ASP A 610 9.91 -17.62 -6.55
CA ASP A 610 9.67 -17.47 -5.11
C ASP A 610 8.65 -18.47 -4.56
N LEU A 611 7.49 -18.61 -5.22
CA LEU A 611 6.47 -19.57 -4.84
C LEU A 611 7.01 -21.00 -4.88
N LEU A 612 7.74 -21.36 -5.93
CA LEU A 612 8.30 -22.71 -6.02
C LEU A 612 9.43 -22.90 -5.02
N ARG A 613 10.27 -21.91 -4.72
CA ARG A 613 11.33 -22.02 -3.72
C ARG A 613 10.79 -22.23 -2.30
N ILE A 614 9.70 -21.56 -1.94
CA ILE A 614 9.07 -21.67 -0.62
C ILE A 614 8.44 -23.07 -0.42
N PHE A 615 7.85 -23.65 -1.47
CA PHE A 615 7.07 -24.90 -1.38
C PHE A 615 7.76 -26.14 -1.99
N ALA A 616 8.76 -25.94 -2.84
CA ALA A 616 9.68 -26.97 -3.32
C ALA A 616 10.74 -27.21 -2.25
N GLY A 617 10.30 -27.82 -1.14
CA GLY A 617 11.21 -28.54 -0.27
C GLY A 617 11.99 -29.61 -1.06
N GLU A 618 12.98 -30.25 -0.42
CA GLU A 618 13.85 -31.27 -1.03
C GLU A 618 13.11 -32.35 -1.85
N ARG A 619 11.82 -32.62 -1.55
CA ARG A 619 10.98 -33.59 -2.24
C ARG A 619 10.64 -33.23 -3.69
N ILE A 620 10.31 -31.97 -4.02
CA ILE A 620 9.96 -31.60 -5.40
C ILE A 620 11.22 -31.61 -6.26
N SER A 621 12.31 -31.05 -5.74
CA SER A 621 13.63 -31.12 -6.37
C SER A 621 14.06 -32.58 -6.60
N LYS A 622 13.91 -33.48 -5.61
CA LYS A 622 14.22 -34.92 -5.77
C LYS A 622 13.32 -35.63 -6.79
N ILE A 623 12.03 -35.28 -6.89
CA ILE A 623 11.12 -35.82 -7.93
C ILE A 623 11.57 -35.34 -9.31
N MET A 624 11.91 -34.07 -9.45
CA MET A 624 12.34 -33.48 -10.72
C MET A 624 13.71 -34.01 -11.18
N HIS A 625 14.64 -34.22 -10.26
CA HIS A 625 15.89 -34.94 -10.54
C HIS A 625 15.64 -36.40 -10.94
N ARG A 626 14.67 -37.10 -10.32
CA ARG A 626 14.33 -38.49 -10.66
C ARG A 626 13.56 -38.62 -11.98
N LEU A 627 12.82 -37.58 -12.38
CA LEU A 627 12.17 -37.48 -13.69
C LEU A 627 13.15 -37.15 -14.83
N GLY A 628 14.44 -36.93 -14.52
CA GLY A 628 15.46 -36.70 -15.53
C GLY A 628 15.35 -35.34 -16.22
N MET A 629 15.12 -34.25 -15.48
CA MET A 629 15.22 -32.90 -16.05
C MET A 629 16.65 -32.65 -16.57
N GLU A 630 16.80 -32.73 -17.88
CA GLU A 630 18.00 -32.29 -18.60
C GLU A 630 17.97 -30.77 -18.81
N GLU A 631 19.14 -30.17 -18.97
CA GLU A 631 19.27 -28.74 -19.22
C GLU A 631 18.55 -28.34 -20.51
N GLY A 632 17.56 -27.46 -20.40
CA GLY A 632 16.78 -26.98 -21.53
C GLY A 632 15.54 -27.82 -21.91
N VAL A 633 15.25 -28.93 -21.21
CA VAL A 633 14.03 -29.71 -21.43
C VAL A 633 12.94 -29.30 -20.43
N PRO A 634 11.85 -28.65 -20.87
CA PRO A 634 10.76 -28.31 -19.99
C PRO A 634 9.95 -29.53 -19.56
N ILE A 635 9.30 -29.44 -18.40
CA ILE A 635 8.23 -30.37 -18.03
C ILE A 635 6.88 -29.69 -18.23
N GLU A 636 6.08 -30.23 -19.15
CA GLU A 636 4.66 -29.95 -19.25
C GLU A 636 3.87 -31.06 -18.55
N SER A 637 3.28 -30.78 -17.39
CA SER A 637 2.52 -31.79 -16.65
C SER A 637 1.38 -31.20 -15.85
N LYS A 638 0.16 -31.68 -16.13
CA LYS A 638 -1.04 -31.38 -15.34
C LYS A 638 -0.89 -31.75 -13.85
N MET A 639 -0.05 -32.72 -13.52
CA MET A 639 0.22 -33.11 -12.13
C MET A 639 0.99 -32.01 -11.38
N ILE A 640 1.92 -31.34 -12.05
CA ILE A 640 2.71 -30.26 -11.47
C ILE A 640 1.84 -29.02 -11.26
N SER A 641 1.02 -28.64 -12.25
CA SER A 641 0.04 -27.56 -12.10
C SER A 641 -0.88 -27.75 -10.89
N LYS A 642 -1.40 -28.97 -10.67
CA LYS A 642 -2.22 -29.28 -9.48
C LYS A 642 -1.47 -29.10 -8.16
N ARG A 643 -0.19 -29.44 -8.10
CA ARG A 643 0.63 -29.27 -6.88
C ARG A 643 0.94 -27.80 -6.60
N ILE A 644 1.20 -27.03 -7.65
CA ILE A 644 1.37 -25.57 -7.55
C ILE A 644 0.09 -24.93 -7.03
N GLU A 645 -1.08 -25.36 -7.52
CA GLU A 645 -2.37 -24.90 -7.01
C GLU A 645 -2.52 -25.21 -5.51
N SER A 646 -2.09 -26.38 -5.04
CA SER A 646 -2.10 -26.70 -3.60
C SER A 646 -1.15 -25.81 -2.78
N ALA A 647 -0.01 -25.42 -3.35
CA ALA A 647 0.91 -24.48 -2.72
C ALA A 647 0.28 -23.09 -2.60
N GLN A 648 -0.33 -22.56 -3.67
CA GLN A 648 -1.07 -21.29 -3.65
C GLN A 648 -2.17 -21.28 -2.59
N LYS A 649 -2.98 -22.35 -2.48
CA LYS A 649 -4.00 -22.48 -1.42
C LYS A 649 -3.41 -22.42 -0.01
N THR A 650 -2.19 -22.93 0.18
CA THR A 650 -1.51 -22.86 1.48
C THR A 650 -1.07 -21.44 1.80
N VAL A 651 -0.54 -20.70 0.81
CA VAL A 651 -0.21 -19.27 0.96
C VAL A 651 -1.46 -18.43 1.23
N GLU A 652 -2.53 -18.66 0.47
CA GLU A 652 -3.82 -17.99 0.67
C GLU A 652 -4.36 -18.22 2.08
N ALA A 653 -4.30 -19.45 2.60
CA ALA A 653 -4.70 -19.75 3.97
C ALA A 653 -3.83 -19.04 5.03
N GLN A 654 -2.50 -18.94 4.81
CA GLN A 654 -1.62 -18.19 5.70
C GLN A 654 -1.92 -16.68 5.67
N ASN A 655 -2.16 -16.13 4.47
CA ASN A 655 -2.56 -14.73 4.30
C ASN A 655 -3.93 -14.45 4.95
N PHE A 656 -4.88 -15.38 4.83
CA PHE A 656 -6.17 -15.32 5.49
C PHE A 656 -6.03 -15.27 7.02
N GLU A 657 -5.24 -16.17 7.62
CA GLU A 657 -5.03 -16.16 9.07
C GLU A 657 -4.33 -14.88 9.54
N SER A 658 -3.36 -14.35 8.77
CA SER A 658 -2.72 -13.07 9.07
C SER A 658 -3.73 -11.91 9.07
N ARG A 659 -4.61 -11.83 8.05
CA ARG A 659 -5.66 -10.80 7.99
C ARG A 659 -6.68 -10.93 9.10
N LYS A 660 -7.11 -12.16 9.38
CA LYS A 660 -8.04 -12.47 10.47
C LYS A 660 -7.45 -12.05 11.81
N HIS A 661 -6.20 -12.38 12.07
CA HIS A 661 -5.50 -11.96 13.28
C HIS A 661 -5.41 -10.42 13.36
N LEU A 662 -5.05 -9.74 12.26
CA LEU A 662 -5.05 -8.27 12.23
C LEU A 662 -6.42 -7.67 12.57
N LEU A 663 -7.49 -8.22 11.98
CA LEU A 663 -8.87 -7.80 12.25
C LEU A 663 -9.30 -8.08 13.69
N GLU A 664 -8.93 -9.23 14.26
CA GLU A 664 -9.32 -9.62 15.63
C GLU A 664 -8.75 -8.66 16.68
N TYR A 665 -7.53 -8.17 16.47
CA TYR A 665 -6.92 -7.15 17.33
C TYR A 665 -7.56 -5.78 17.09
N ASP A 666 -7.77 -5.40 15.83
CA ASP A 666 -8.40 -4.12 15.50
C ASP A 666 -9.87 -4.06 15.92
N ASP A 667 -10.60 -5.17 15.97
CA ASP A 667 -11.99 -5.23 16.48
C ASP A 667 -12.07 -4.81 17.96
N VAL A 668 -11.01 -5.04 18.75
CA VAL A 668 -10.91 -4.56 20.14
C VAL A 668 -10.74 -3.04 20.13
N MET A 669 -9.78 -2.55 19.35
CA MET A 669 -9.52 -1.12 19.20
C MET A 669 -10.71 -0.37 18.62
N ASN A 670 -11.45 -0.97 17.68
CA ASN A 670 -12.57 -0.36 17.00
C ASN A 670 -13.72 -0.06 17.98
N LYS A 671 -14.00 -0.95 18.95
CA LYS A 671 -15.02 -0.68 19.99
C LYS A 671 -14.65 0.51 20.87
N GLN A 672 -13.37 0.63 21.22
CA GLN A 672 -12.85 1.76 21.99
C GLN A 672 -12.93 3.04 21.16
N ARG A 673 -12.49 2.96 19.89
CA ARG A 673 -12.53 4.03 18.90
C ARG A 673 -13.95 4.55 18.69
N GLU A 674 -14.94 3.68 18.51
CA GLU A 674 -16.36 4.06 18.38
C GLU A 674 -16.86 4.86 19.59
N THR A 675 -16.43 4.48 20.80
CA THR A 675 -16.82 5.17 22.03
C THR A 675 -16.18 6.55 22.10
N VAL A 676 -14.88 6.65 21.85
CA VAL A 676 -14.13 7.92 21.88
C VAL A 676 -14.57 8.86 20.77
N TYR A 677 -14.75 8.35 19.55
CA TYR A 677 -15.16 9.16 18.40
C TYR A 677 -16.61 9.65 18.54
N ARG A 678 -17.48 8.86 19.18
CA ARG A 678 -18.83 9.33 19.56
C ARG A 678 -18.75 10.48 20.57
N LEU A 679 -17.99 10.34 21.65
CA LEU A 679 -17.82 11.38 22.66
C LEU A 679 -17.25 12.68 22.06
N ARG A 680 -16.25 12.53 21.18
CA ARG A 680 -15.67 13.62 20.40
C ARG A 680 -16.72 14.30 19.52
N ARG A 681 -17.51 13.53 18.78
CA ARG A 681 -18.55 14.05 17.89
C ARG A 681 -19.65 14.79 18.64
N GLU A 682 -20.13 14.25 19.76
CA GLU A 682 -21.12 14.92 20.61
C GLU A 682 -20.61 16.28 21.12
N SER A 683 -19.31 16.35 21.45
CA SER A 683 -18.63 17.58 21.85
C SER A 683 -18.49 18.58 20.69
N LEU A 684 -18.30 18.11 19.45
CA LEU A 684 -18.22 18.97 18.24
C LEU A 684 -19.60 19.47 17.78
N GLU A 685 -20.64 18.64 17.91
CA GLU A 685 -22.02 18.95 17.52
C GLU A 685 -22.72 19.92 18.49
N GLY A 686 -22.09 20.23 19.62
CA GLY A 686 -22.63 21.19 20.57
C GLY A 686 -23.68 20.60 21.52
N VAL A 687 -23.71 19.28 21.70
CA VAL A 687 -24.62 18.63 22.65
C VAL A 687 -24.37 19.18 24.06
N ASP A 688 -25.44 19.47 24.80
CA ASP A 688 -25.32 19.94 26.18
C ASP A 688 -24.82 18.80 27.09
N GLN A 689 -23.64 18.99 27.68
CA GLN A 689 -22.95 18.03 28.53
C GLN A 689 -23.12 18.33 30.02
N LYS A 690 -23.93 19.33 30.40
CA LYS A 690 -24.09 19.77 31.80
C LYS A 690 -24.41 18.63 32.74
N GLU A 691 -25.49 17.89 32.45
CA GLU A 691 -25.98 16.84 33.34
C GLU A 691 -25.04 15.64 33.36
N TYR A 692 -24.39 15.34 32.23
CA TYR A 692 -23.34 14.32 32.19
C TYR A 692 -22.21 14.68 33.17
N LEU A 693 -21.64 15.89 33.04
CA LEU A 693 -20.53 16.35 33.89
C LEU A 693 -20.91 16.46 35.36
N LEU A 694 -22.12 16.94 35.68
CA LEU A 694 -22.62 16.97 37.05
C LEU A 694 -22.78 15.56 37.62
N SER A 695 -23.33 14.62 36.85
CA SER A 695 -23.46 13.22 37.27
C SER A 695 -22.12 12.53 37.50
N SER A 696 -21.12 12.78 36.64
CA SER A 696 -19.74 12.31 36.83
C SER A 696 -19.11 12.94 38.07
N ALA A 697 -19.32 14.23 38.31
CA ALA A 697 -18.88 14.90 39.53
C ALA A 697 -19.50 14.27 40.80
N GLU A 698 -20.81 14.01 40.81
CA GLU A 698 -21.49 13.37 41.93
C GLU A 698 -21.01 11.92 42.15
N SER A 699 -20.71 11.20 41.07
CA SER A 699 -20.11 9.86 41.12
C SER A 699 -18.70 9.92 41.72
N LYS A 700 -17.88 10.91 41.33
CA LYS A 700 -16.54 11.13 41.89
C LYS A 700 -16.58 11.46 43.38
N VAL A 701 -17.56 12.24 43.84
CA VAL A 701 -17.78 12.49 45.27
C VAL A 701 -18.06 11.18 46.01
N THR A 702 -18.90 10.32 45.43
CA THR A 702 -19.23 9.01 46.01
C THR A 702 -17.98 8.14 46.11
N TRP A 703 -17.18 8.05 45.05
CA TRP A 703 -15.92 7.31 45.02
C TRP A 703 -14.89 7.83 46.05
N LEU A 704 -14.74 9.15 46.19
CA LEU A 704 -13.85 9.75 47.20
C LEU A 704 -14.28 9.36 48.63
N LEU A 705 -15.59 9.35 48.90
CA LEU A 705 -16.11 8.92 50.19
C LEU A 705 -15.92 7.43 50.43
N GLU A 706 -16.16 6.59 49.43
CA GLU A 706 -15.93 5.14 49.55
C GLU A 706 -14.44 4.81 49.75
N SER A 707 -13.55 5.59 49.15
CA SER A 707 -12.10 5.37 49.26
C SER A 707 -11.51 5.83 50.60
N TYR A 708 -11.98 6.96 51.14
CA TYR A 708 -11.38 7.59 52.33
C TYR A 708 -12.26 7.54 53.58
N CYS A 709 -13.56 7.31 53.43
CA CYS A 709 -14.54 7.16 54.51
C CYS A 709 -15.42 5.92 54.31
N PRO A 710 -14.82 4.71 54.17
CA PRO A 710 -15.57 3.51 53.85
C PRO A 710 -16.50 3.11 55.01
N ARG A 711 -17.67 2.56 54.65
CA ARG A 711 -18.77 2.28 55.60
C ARG A 711 -18.45 1.18 56.61
N ASP A 712 -17.52 0.30 56.29
CA ASP A 712 -17.08 -0.81 57.12
C ASP A 712 -16.02 -0.42 58.17
N GLN A 713 -15.48 0.79 58.08
CA GLN A 713 -14.53 1.37 59.04
C GLN A 713 -15.22 2.33 60.01
N ARG A 714 -14.62 2.52 61.19
CA ARG A 714 -15.14 3.50 62.15
C ARG A 714 -14.75 4.93 61.75
N PRO A 715 -15.57 5.95 62.09
CA PRO A 715 -15.26 7.34 61.72
C PRO A 715 -13.90 7.87 62.19
N ASP A 716 -13.35 7.33 63.28
CA ASP A 716 -12.03 7.64 63.81
C ASP A 716 -10.87 7.03 62.98
N GLU A 717 -11.16 6.04 62.14
CA GLU A 717 -10.21 5.38 61.23
C GLU A 717 -10.23 6.00 59.81
N TRP A 718 -11.19 6.87 59.51
CA TRP A 718 -11.31 7.52 58.20
C TRP A 718 -10.17 8.50 57.91
N ASP A 719 -9.65 8.46 56.68
CA ASP A 719 -8.63 9.39 56.19
C ASP A 719 -9.25 10.70 55.67
N THR A 720 -9.90 11.41 56.58
CA THR A 720 -10.50 12.73 56.34
C THR A 720 -9.48 13.77 55.84
N LYS A 721 -8.20 13.62 56.19
CA LYS A 721 -7.15 14.56 55.79
C LYS A 721 -6.83 14.43 54.29
N THR A 722 -6.70 13.21 53.80
CA THR A 722 -6.52 12.95 52.37
C THR A 722 -7.78 13.29 51.60
N LEU A 723 -8.97 12.97 52.12
CA LEU A 723 -10.25 13.39 51.53
C LEU A 723 -10.29 14.91 51.31
N TYR A 724 -9.97 15.73 52.32
CA TYR A 724 -9.95 17.19 52.17
C TYR A 724 -8.97 17.67 51.09
N THR A 725 -7.81 17.03 51.00
CA THR A 725 -6.76 17.41 50.06
C THR A 725 -7.17 17.07 48.63
N GLU A 726 -7.66 15.85 48.40
CA GLU A 726 -8.08 15.37 47.09
C GLU A 726 -9.36 16.06 46.62
N PHE A 727 -10.35 16.28 47.50
CA PHE A 727 -11.56 17.02 47.17
C PHE A 727 -11.25 18.49 46.80
N GLY A 728 -10.35 19.13 47.55
CA GLY A 728 -9.89 20.48 47.24
C GLY A 728 -9.11 20.54 45.92
N ARG A 729 -8.27 19.53 45.63
CA ARG A 729 -7.55 19.42 44.36
C ARG A 729 -8.49 19.22 43.17
N GLN A 730 -9.56 18.45 43.36
CA GLN A 730 -10.50 18.08 42.30
C GLN A 730 -11.49 19.20 42.01
N PHE A 731 -12.15 19.75 43.04
CA PHE A 731 -13.26 20.68 42.85
C PHE A 731 -12.92 22.14 43.20
N GLY A 732 -11.72 22.40 43.74
CA GLY A 732 -11.34 23.73 44.21
C GLY A 732 -12.15 24.21 45.41
N ILE A 733 -12.67 23.29 46.23
CA ILE A 733 -13.48 23.57 47.42
C ILE A 733 -12.68 23.17 48.66
N ASP A 734 -12.44 24.12 49.57
CA ASP A 734 -11.83 23.83 50.87
C ASP A 734 -12.89 23.31 51.85
N LEU A 735 -12.92 21.99 52.03
CA LEU A 735 -13.83 21.34 52.98
C LEU A 735 -13.56 21.70 54.44
N ARG A 736 -12.36 22.21 54.79
CA ARG A 736 -12.05 22.64 56.17
C ARG A 736 -12.79 23.92 56.55
N ALA A 737 -13.18 24.70 55.56
CA ALA A 737 -14.00 25.90 55.74
C ALA A 737 -15.49 25.58 55.90
N GLN A 738 -15.89 24.32 55.70
CA GLN A 738 -17.27 23.86 55.81
C GLN A 738 -17.53 23.19 57.16
N SER A 739 -18.72 23.39 57.72
CA SER A 739 -19.14 22.73 58.96
C SER A 739 -19.67 21.32 58.67
N LEU A 740 -18.76 20.35 58.47
CA LEU A 740 -19.11 18.98 58.12
C LEU A 740 -19.18 18.06 59.35
N GLN A 741 -20.15 17.16 59.39
CA GLN A 741 -20.27 16.11 60.41
C GLN A 741 -19.88 14.75 59.81
N PHE A 742 -18.88 14.10 60.40
CA PHE A 742 -18.40 12.78 60.00
C PHE A 742 -18.90 11.74 61.00
N ASP A 743 -20.06 11.13 60.72
CA ASP A 743 -20.64 10.01 61.48
C ASP A 743 -20.97 8.87 60.50
N SER A 744 -20.65 7.62 60.87
CA SER A 744 -20.92 6.43 60.05
C SER A 744 -22.41 6.22 59.79
N LYS A 745 -23.29 6.75 60.65
CA LYS A 745 -24.75 6.75 60.44
C LYS A 745 -25.24 7.85 59.49
N SER A 746 -24.39 8.80 59.14
CA SER A 746 -24.74 9.96 58.30
C SER A 746 -23.92 10.02 57.01
N VAL A 747 -23.24 8.94 56.60
CA VAL A 747 -22.43 8.91 55.36
C VAL A 747 -23.25 9.29 54.14
N ASP A 748 -24.50 8.82 54.06
CA ASP A 748 -25.42 9.18 52.96
C ASP A 748 -25.75 10.69 52.99
N GLN A 749 -25.99 11.26 54.17
CA GLN A 749 -26.22 12.71 54.32
C GLN A 749 -24.97 13.55 54.01
N LEU A 750 -23.79 13.04 54.38
CA LEU A 750 -22.51 13.65 54.04
C LEU A 750 -22.30 13.63 52.52
N ALA A 751 -22.59 12.50 51.86
CA ALA A 751 -22.54 12.38 50.40
C ALA A 751 -23.47 13.40 49.73
N ASP A 752 -24.72 13.49 50.17
CA ASP A 752 -25.69 14.47 49.63
C ASP A 752 -25.22 15.92 49.85
N THR A 753 -24.64 16.22 51.02
CA THR A 753 -24.08 17.54 51.33
C THR A 753 -22.90 17.88 50.42
N LEU A 754 -21.97 16.96 50.24
CA LEU A 754 -20.81 17.17 49.37
C LEU A 754 -21.22 17.29 47.89
N LYS A 755 -22.18 16.47 47.42
CA LYS A 755 -22.77 16.59 46.08
C LYS A 755 -23.42 17.94 45.86
N ALA A 756 -24.20 18.43 46.83
CA ALA A 756 -24.80 19.77 46.78
C ALA A 756 -23.74 20.88 46.72
N LEU A 757 -22.64 20.77 47.47
CA LEU A 757 -21.53 21.73 47.41
C LEU A 757 -20.86 21.74 46.02
N VAL A 758 -20.65 20.58 45.41
CA VAL A 758 -20.08 20.48 44.06
C VAL A 758 -21.04 21.07 43.03
N ARG A 759 -22.34 20.76 43.11
CA ARG A 759 -23.36 21.33 42.22
C ARG A 759 -23.42 22.86 42.33
N GLN A 760 -23.43 23.37 43.55
CA GLN A 760 -23.42 24.81 43.81
C GLN A 760 -22.15 25.47 43.25
N ARG A 761 -20.97 24.85 43.43
CA ARG A 761 -19.71 25.36 42.90
C ARG A 761 -19.73 25.47 41.39
N TYR A 762 -20.32 24.49 40.72
CA TYR A 762 -20.51 24.50 39.27
C TYR A 762 -21.46 25.64 38.86
N GLU A 763 -22.64 25.74 39.49
CA GLU A 763 -23.64 26.78 39.20
C GLU A 763 -23.09 28.20 39.41
N ASP A 764 -22.29 28.41 40.45
CA ASP A 764 -21.66 29.70 40.72
C ASP A 764 -20.66 30.09 39.61
N ARG A 765 -19.98 29.10 39.02
CA ARG A 765 -19.12 29.34 37.85
C ARG A 765 -19.93 29.65 36.60
N GLU A 766 -20.99 28.90 36.35
CA GLU A 766 -21.89 29.15 35.22
C GLU A 766 -22.51 30.55 35.29
N LYS A 767 -22.87 31.05 36.49
CA LYS A 767 -23.35 32.44 36.67
C LYS A 767 -22.30 33.48 36.28
N VAL A 768 -21.01 33.23 36.52
CA VAL A 768 -19.93 34.16 36.18
C VAL A 768 -19.66 34.17 34.68
N TRP A 769 -19.64 33.00 34.05
CA TRP A 769 -19.30 32.86 32.62
C TRP A 769 -20.50 33.10 31.70
N GLY A 770 -21.72 32.86 32.19
CA GLY A 770 -22.93 32.72 31.38
C GLY A 770 -23.06 31.30 30.82
N GLU A 771 -24.31 30.87 30.60
CA GLU A 771 -24.65 29.52 30.14
C GLU A 771 -23.94 29.15 28.82
N GLU A 772 -24.06 30.00 27.79
CA GLU A 772 -23.48 29.76 26.46
C GLU A 772 -21.96 29.53 26.51
N ARG A 773 -21.23 30.43 27.18
CA ARG A 773 -19.77 30.32 27.34
C ARG A 773 -19.39 29.14 28.22
N MET A 774 -20.18 28.80 29.24
CA MET A 774 -19.89 27.62 30.06
C MET A 774 -19.95 26.34 29.21
N ARG A 775 -20.97 26.19 28.36
CA ARG A 775 -21.07 25.06 27.42
C ARG A 775 -19.89 25.04 26.43
N GLU A 776 -19.43 26.20 25.96
CA GLU A 776 -18.23 26.28 25.10
C GLU A 776 -16.96 25.79 25.80
N HIS A 777 -16.74 26.19 27.05
CA HIS A 777 -15.57 25.75 27.84
C HIS A 777 -15.61 24.25 28.08
N GLU A 778 -16.76 23.68 28.45
CA GLU A 778 -16.91 22.24 28.62
C GLU A 778 -16.51 21.47 27.37
N ARG A 779 -17.06 21.86 26.22
CA ARG A 779 -16.77 21.20 24.95
C ARG A 779 -15.29 21.28 24.60
N MET A 780 -14.68 22.47 24.72
CA MET A 780 -13.25 22.64 24.42
C MET A 780 -12.35 21.83 25.36
N ILE A 781 -12.64 21.85 26.66
CA ILE A 781 -11.89 21.11 27.68
C ILE A 781 -12.01 19.61 27.43
N MET A 782 -13.24 19.10 27.28
CA MET A 782 -13.49 17.68 27.00
C MET A 782 -12.76 17.24 25.72
N LEU A 783 -12.89 18.00 24.63
CA LEU A 783 -12.27 17.68 23.35
C LEU A 783 -10.74 17.59 23.46
N GLN A 784 -10.11 18.55 24.13
CA GLN A 784 -8.66 18.59 24.31
C GLN A 784 -8.16 17.43 25.17
N ILE A 785 -8.87 17.11 26.25
CA ILE A 785 -8.47 16.05 27.19
C ILE A 785 -8.68 14.68 26.56
N VAL A 786 -9.83 14.45 25.92
CA VAL A 786 -10.12 13.21 25.18
C VAL A 786 -9.04 12.96 24.14
N ASP A 787 -8.65 13.97 23.36
CA ASP A 787 -7.60 13.82 22.34
C ASP A 787 -6.24 13.49 22.93
N SER A 788 -5.86 14.17 24.01
CA SER A 788 -4.57 13.92 24.67
C SER A 788 -4.54 12.48 25.20
N GLN A 789 -5.54 12.10 25.99
CA GLN A 789 -5.62 10.77 26.60
C GLN A 789 -5.75 9.66 25.55
N TRP A 790 -6.48 9.92 24.46
CA TRP A 790 -6.62 8.96 23.38
C TRP A 790 -5.32 8.72 22.63
N LYS A 791 -4.52 9.76 22.38
CA LYS A 791 -3.19 9.61 21.75
C LYS A 791 -2.25 8.79 22.63
N ASP A 792 -2.22 9.07 23.93
CA ASP A 792 -1.41 8.30 24.89
C ASP A 792 -1.87 6.85 24.95
N HIS A 793 -3.19 6.62 24.92
CA HIS A 793 -3.77 5.29 24.85
C HIS A 793 -3.40 4.54 23.57
N LEU A 794 -3.45 5.19 22.39
CA LEU A 794 -3.03 4.56 21.14
C LEU A 794 -1.57 4.11 21.19
N LEU A 795 -0.69 4.92 21.77
CA LEU A 795 0.71 4.55 21.98
C LEU A 795 0.85 3.35 22.94
N ALA A 796 0.15 3.36 24.07
CA ALA A 796 0.11 2.23 24.99
C ALA A 796 -0.43 0.95 24.33
N MET A 797 -1.40 1.08 23.43
CA MET A 797 -2.00 -0.02 22.69
C MET A 797 -1.05 -0.61 21.65
N ASP A 798 -0.23 0.22 20.99
CA ASP A 798 0.84 -0.24 20.09
C ASP A 798 1.88 -1.05 20.88
N HIS A 799 2.35 -0.53 22.02
CA HIS A 799 3.27 -1.24 22.92
C HIS A 799 2.69 -2.57 23.42
N LEU A 800 1.41 -2.58 23.84
CA LEU A 800 0.75 -3.79 24.32
C LEU A 800 0.66 -4.85 23.21
N LYS A 801 0.29 -4.44 22.00
CA LYS A 801 0.15 -5.36 20.85
C LYS A 801 1.47 -6.05 20.50
N GLU A 802 2.59 -5.36 20.63
CA GLU A 802 3.91 -5.94 20.42
C GLU A 802 4.34 -6.88 21.55
N GLY A 803 4.10 -6.48 22.80
CA GLY A 803 4.52 -7.23 23.98
C GLY A 803 3.70 -8.49 24.26
N ILE A 804 2.43 -8.55 23.82
CA ILE A 804 1.50 -9.62 24.21
C ILE A 804 1.87 -11.00 23.65
N GLY A 805 2.59 -11.06 22.52
CA GLY A 805 3.03 -12.32 21.91
C GLY A 805 3.88 -13.18 22.85
N LEU A 806 4.57 -12.54 23.80
CA LEU A 806 5.42 -13.19 24.80
C LEU A 806 4.64 -13.90 25.91
N ARG A 807 3.38 -13.52 26.14
CA ARG A 807 2.52 -14.18 27.15
C ARG A 807 2.00 -15.54 26.68
N GLY A 808 2.08 -15.82 25.37
CA GLY A 808 1.75 -17.13 24.78
C GLY A 808 2.60 -18.29 25.33
N TYR A 809 3.78 -18.00 25.89
CA TYR A 809 4.63 -19.00 26.57
C TYR A 809 3.99 -19.57 27.85
N SER A 810 3.01 -18.89 28.44
CA SER A 810 2.27 -19.34 29.64
C SER A 810 1.03 -20.20 29.34
N GLN A 811 0.91 -20.75 28.12
CA GLN A 811 -0.26 -21.52 27.65
C GLN A 811 -1.60 -20.76 27.70
N ARG A 812 -1.56 -19.42 27.73
CA ARG A 812 -2.74 -18.56 27.63
C ARG A 812 -2.84 -17.97 26.23
N ASP A 813 -4.08 -17.80 25.75
CA ASP A 813 -4.35 -17.21 24.44
C ASP A 813 -3.96 -15.71 24.46
N PRO A 814 -2.98 -15.28 23.64
CA PRO A 814 -2.54 -13.89 23.60
C PRO A 814 -3.65 -12.90 23.27
N LEU A 815 -4.64 -13.27 22.46
CA LEU A 815 -5.75 -12.39 22.11
C LEU A 815 -6.69 -12.16 23.30
N VAL A 816 -6.87 -13.17 24.15
CA VAL A 816 -7.70 -13.04 25.36
C VAL A 816 -7.03 -12.13 26.39
N GLU A 817 -5.72 -12.27 26.60
CA GLU A 817 -4.96 -11.38 27.48
C GLU A 817 -4.90 -9.95 26.90
N TYR A 818 -4.69 -9.80 25.58
CA TYR A 818 -4.77 -8.50 24.90
C TYR A 818 -6.11 -7.81 25.15
N LYS A 819 -7.23 -8.53 24.98
CA LYS A 819 -8.58 -7.99 25.23
C LYS A 819 -8.75 -7.51 26.67
N ARG A 820 -8.28 -8.30 27.63
CA ARG A 820 -8.41 -7.98 29.06
C ARG A 820 -7.59 -6.75 29.44
N GLU A 821 -6.32 -6.72 29.05
CA GLU A 821 -5.42 -5.60 29.36
C GLU A 821 -5.82 -4.33 28.62
N SER A 822 -6.17 -4.45 27.34
CA SER A 822 -6.67 -3.33 26.53
C SER A 822 -7.93 -2.71 27.13
N PHE A 823 -8.84 -3.53 27.67
CA PHE A 823 -10.04 -3.04 28.35
C PHE A 823 -9.71 -2.30 29.64
N SER A 824 -8.80 -2.83 30.48
CA SER A 824 -8.34 -2.14 31.69
C SER A 824 -7.70 -0.79 31.37
N LEU A 825 -6.78 -0.75 30.39
CA LEU A 825 -6.14 0.50 29.95
C LEU A 825 -7.17 1.52 29.45
N PHE A 826 -8.22 1.04 28.76
CA PHE A 826 -9.29 1.89 28.27
C PHE A 826 -10.19 2.43 29.39
N GLU A 827 -10.55 1.61 30.38
CA GLU A 827 -11.27 2.08 31.58
C GLU A 827 -10.44 3.13 32.33
N ASP A 828 -9.16 2.84 32.58
CA ASP A 828 -8.26 3.78 33.25
C ASP A 828 -8.11 5.10 32.45
N MET A 829 -8.09 5.02 31.12
CA MET A 829 -8.07 6.21 30.25
C MET A 829 -9.36 7.01 30.37
N MET A 830 -10.53 6.36 30.33
CA MET A 830 -11.82 7.03 30.47
C MET A 830 -11.96 7.69 31.83
N ASP A 831 -11.53 7.03 32.90
CA ASP A 831 -11.51 7.60 34.25
C ASP A 831 -10.61 8.84 34.33
N ARG A 832 -9.43 8.81 33.70
CA ARG A 832 -8.55 9.99 33.59
C ARG A 832 -9.19 11.12 32.78
N VAL A 833 -9.89 10.81 31.69
CA VAL A 833 -10.62 11.79 30.89
C VAL A 833 -11.66 12.50 31.75
N GLU A 834 -12.47 11.75 32.49
CA GLU A 834 -13.48 12.33 33.38
C GLU A 834 -12.85 13.16 34.50
N ASP A 835 -11.85 12.59 35.19
CA ASP A 835 -11.18 13.25 36.32
C ASP A 835 -10.51 14.56 35.92
N GLU A 836 -9.75 14.58 34.83
CA GLU A 836 -9.05 15.78 34.40
C GLU A 836 -10.02 16.81 33.82
N THR A 837 -11.09 16.36 33.15
CA THR A 837 -12.15 17.26 32.65
C THR A 837 -12.80 17.99 33.81
N LEU A 838 -13.28 17.25 34.81
CA LEU A 838 -13.88 17.82 36.00
C LEU A 838 -12.90 18.76 36.70
N ARG A 839 -11.66 18.32 36.91
CA ARG A 839 -10.65 19.12 37.59
C ARG A 839 -10.41 20.45 36.90
N ILE A 840 -10.15 20.45 35.59
CA ILE A 840 -9.90 21.69 34.83
C ILE A 840 -11.15 22.57 34.84
N LEU A 841 -12.35 21.99 34.66
CA LEU A 841 -13.61 22.73 34.65
C LEU A 841 -13.92 23.39 36.00
N PHE A 842 -13.70 22.69 37.12
CA PHE A 842 -13.91 23.17 38.48
C PHE A 842 -12.77 24.05 39.02
N LEU A 843 -11.64 24.12 38.32
CA LEU A 843 -10.53 25.03 38.62
C LEU A 843 -10.38 26.17 37.62
N LEU A 844 -11.16 26.17 36.53
CA LEU A 844 -11.23 27.25 35.52
C LEU A 844 -11.30 28.61 36.22
N LYS A 845 -10.37 29.50 35.90
CA LYS A 845 -10.28 30.82 36.53
C LYS A 845 -11.14 31.80 35.76
N THR A 846 -11.88 32.64 36.45
CA THR A 846 -12.71 33.69 35.84
C THR A 846 -11.84 34.68 35.04
N PRO A 847 -12.40 35.40 34.04
CA PRO A 847 -11.63 36.38 33.26
C PRO A 847 -10.94 37.44 34.13
N GLU A 848 -11.58 37.82 35.23
CA GLU A 848 -11.07 38.80 36.20
C GLU A 848 -9.88 38.24 36.99
N GLU A 849 -9.94 36.96 37.39
CA GLU A 849 -8.84 36.23 38.03
C GLU A 849 -7.67 35.99 37.07
N GLU A 850 -7.97 35.69 35.80
CA GLU A 850 -6.97 35.53 34.75
C GLU A 850 -6.26 36.87 34.45
N GLU A 851 -7.02 37.96 34.28
CA GLU A 851 -6.45 39.31 34.17
C GLU A 851 -5.68 39.72 35.43
N ALA A 852 -6.16 39.36 36.63
CA ALA A 852 -5.46 39.64 37.88
C ALA A 852 -4.12 38.90 37.95
N LEU A 853 -4.06 37.63 37.52
CA LEU A 853 -2.84 36.84 37.38
C LEU A 853 -1.91 37.37 36.30
N ILE A 854 -2.43 37.81 35.16
CA ILE A 854 -1.63 38.48 34.12
C ILE A 854 -1.06 39.79 34.66
N ARG A 855 -1.87 40.59 35.37
CA ARG A 855 -1.44 41.83 36.05
C ARG A 855 -0.41 41.54 37.15
N GLU A 856 -0.58 40.45 37.89
CA GLU A 856 0.32 40.03 38.96
C GLU A 856 1.62 39.46 38.41
N TYR A 857 1.58 38.65 37.34
CA TYR A 857 2.73 38.17 36.59
C TYR A 857 3.50 39.32 35.97
N GLN A 858 2.81 40.27 35.32
CA GLN A 858 3.40 41.50 34.82
C GLN A 858 3.99 42.34 35.95
N ARG A 859 3.32 42.45 37.11
CA ARG A 859 3.89 43.09 38.32
C ARG A 859 5.07 42.31 38.88
N ARG A 860 5.10 40.98 38.83
CA ARG A 860 6.23 40.13 39.27
C ARG A 860 7.42 40.31 38.35
N LYS A 861 7.22 40.25 37.03
CA LYS A 861 8.24 40.59 36.03
C LYS A 861 8.72 42.02 36.15
N ARG A 862 7.80 42.97 36.40
CA ARG A 862 8.15 44.38 36.61
C ARG A 862 8.87 44.60 37.94
N ARG A 863 8.52 43.87 39.01
CA ARG A 863 9.25 43.84 40.29
C ARG A 863 10.59 43.11 40.19
N GLU A 864 10.73 42.12 39.31
CA GLU A 864 12.00 41.47 38.97
C GLU A 864 12.87 42.41 38.13
N GLN A 865 12.30 43.13 37.16
CA GLN A 865 12.98 44.21 36.42
C GLN A 865 13.34 45.40 37.32
N GLU A 866 12.47 45.79 38.25
CA GLU A 866 12.71 46.84 39.24
C GLU A 866 13.68 46.38 40.32
N ARG A 867 13.68 45.10 40.74
CA ARG A 867 14.76 44.51 41.57
C ARG A 867 16.08 44.50 40.82
N MET A 868 16.06 44.19 39.52
CA MET A 868 17.25 44.32 38.66
C MET A 868 17.68 45.79 38.49
N GLN A 869 16.78 46.77 38.61
CA GLN A 869 17.10 48.21 38.62
C GLN A 869 17.50 48.73 40.01
N PHE A 870 16.99 48.18 41.12
CA PHE A 870 17.29 48.59 42.50
C PHE A 870 18.61 48.01 43.03
N ILE A 871 19.11 46.93 42.43
CA ILE A 871 20.52 46.50 42.56
C ILE A 871 21.45 47.50 41.81
N GLY A 872 20.89 48.41 41.01
CA GLY A 872 21.59 49.41 40.20
C GLY A 872 21.72 50.82 40.79
N SER A 873 21.55 51.01 42.11
CA SER A 873 21.83 52.32 42.75
C SER A 873 22.50 52.18 44.12
N GLY A 874 23.78 51.80 44.12
CA GLY A 874 24.64 51.81 45.31
C GLY A 874 25.95 51.03 45.13
N ALA A 875 26.95 51.69 44.53
CA ALA A 875 28.40 51.38 44.53
C ALA A 875 28.89 50.05 43.88
N GLU A 876 29.54 50.24 42.70
CA GLU A 876 30.63 49.45 42.09
C GLU A 876 30.43 47.96 41.74
N ALA A 877 29.97 47.70 40.51
CA ALA A 877 30.63 46.75 39.59
C ALA A 877 30.26 47.10 38.14
N LYS A 878 31.27 47.37 37.29
CA LYS A 878 31.08 47.68 35.86
C LYS A 878 30.58 46.45 35.08
N PRO A 879 29.69 46.61 34.10
CA PRO A 879 29.16 45.51 33.30
C PRO A 879 30.23 44.94 32.37
N GLN A 880 30.39 43.61 32.40
CA GLN A 880 31.23 42.87 31.46
C GLN A 880 30.46 42.73 30.14
N GLN A 881 30.65 43.72 29.25
CA GLN A 881 30.29 43.62 27.84
C GLN A 881 31.06 42.44 27.23
N VAL A 882 30.35 41.45 26.67
CA VAL A 882 30.96 40.48 25.75
C VAL A 882 31.27 41.24 24.46
N ILE A 883 32.42 41.91 24.44
CA ILE A 883 33.02 42.48 23.24
C ILE A 883 33.46 41.29 22.38
N ARG A 884 32.97 41.23 21.15
CA ARG A 884 33.53 40.40 20.08
C ARG A 884 35.05 40.61 20.08
N LYS A 885 35.84 39.59 20.47
CA LYS A 885 37.30 39.68 20.44
C LYS A 885 37.77 39.91 19.00
N GLU A 886 38.31 41.09 18.71
CA GLU A 886 39.13 41.31 17.52
C GLU A 886 40.36 40.40 17.58
N ARG A 887 40.63 39.66 16.50
CA ARG A 887 41.84 38.84 16.35
C ARG A 887 43.03 39.77 16.10
N VAL A 888 44.08 39.64 16.90
CA VAL A 888 45.36 40.38 16.72
C VAL A 888 45.93 40.10 15.33
N GLY A 889 46.16 41.15 14.54
CA GLY A 889 46.72 41.04 13.20
C GLY A 889 48.19 40.62 13.22
N ARG A 890 48.64 39.88 12.20
CA ARG A 890 50.02 39.35 12.12
C ARG A 890 51.13 40.40 12.29
N ASN A 891 50.87 41.66 11.94
CA ASN A 891 51.84 42.74 12.01
C ASN A 891 51.69 43.66 13.23
N ASP A 892 50.71 43.41 14.10
CA ASP A 892 50.47 44.18 15.31
C ASP A 892 51.49 43.82 16.41
N PRO A 893 51.73 44.70 17.40
CA PRO A 893 52.58 44.38 18.54
C PRO A 893 52.10 43.12 19.25
N CYS A 894 53.02 42.21 19.57
CA CYS A 894 52.67 40.96 20.23
C CYS A 894 52.20 41.23 21.67
N PRO A 895 51.03 40.71 22.08
CA PRO A 895 50.42 41.04 23.36
C PRO A 895 51.18 40.50 24.58
N CYS A 896 52.25 39.72 24.38
CA CYS A 896 53.15 39.31 25.47
C CYS A 896 54.09 40.42 25.97
N GLY A 897 54.06 41.61 25.37
CA GLY A 897 54.88 42.75 25.79
C GLY A 897 56.34 42.70 25.29
N SER A 898 56.68 41.77 24.40
CA SER A 898 58.05 41.63 23.86
C SER A 898 58.52 42.78 22.94
N GLY A 899 57.65 43.75 22.64
CA GLY A 899 57.91 44.85 21.70
C GLY A 899 58.03 44.44 20.23
N LYS A 900 57.96 43.14 19.90
CA LYS A 900 58.02 42.60 18.52
C LYS A 900 56.62 42.44 17.92
N LYS A 901 56.52 42.43 16.57
CA LYS A 901 55.26 42.13 15.86
C LYS A 901 54.81 40.68 16.11
N TYR A 902 53.50 40.41 16.18
CA TYR A 902 52.89 39.14 16.58
C TYR A 902 53.46 37.93 15.80
N LYS A 903 53.59 38.04 14.47
CA LYS A 903 54.17 36.97 13.62
C LYS A 903 55.64 36.61 13.90
N LYS A 904 56.38 37.47 14.62
CA LYS A 904 57.78 37.25 15.01
C LYS A 904 57.94 36.87 16.48
N CYS A 905 56.83 36.59 17.18
CA CYS A 905 56.79 36.17 18.57
C CYS A 905 55.76 35.03 18.71
N HIS A 906 54.62 35.23 19.39
CA HIS A 906 53.63 34.16 19.63
C HIS A 906 52.91 33.64 18.37
N GLY A 907 52.98 34.37 17.25
CA GLY A 907 52.52 33.91 15.94
C GLY A 907 53.61 33.22 15.09
N ALA A 908 54.83 33.03 15.64
CA ALA A 908 55.88 32.26 15.00
C ALA A 908 55.68 30.78 15.35
N GLY A 909 55.25 29.97 14.38
CA GLY A 909 54.98 28.55 14.61
C GLY A 909 56.24 27.77 15.03
N GLY A 910 56.14 27.04 16.15
CA GLY A 910 57.05 25.95 16.53
C GLY A 910 57.31 25.77 18.04
N ALA A 911 56.80 24.65 18.61
CA ALA A 911 57.27 23.87 19.79
C ALA A 911 56.67 24.14 21.22
N PRO A 912 56.61 23.11 22.12
CA PRO A 912 55.48 22.77 23.03
C PRO A 912 55.66 23.18 24.54
N PRO A 913 54.68 22.93 25.45
CA PRO A 913 54.65 23.54 26.80
C PRO A 913 55.25 22.64 27.92
N PRO A 914 55.61 23.19 29.10
CA PRO A 914 55.85 22.42 30.32
C PRO A 914 54.76 22.61 31.40
N ALA A 915 54.86 21.74 32.41
CA ALA A 915 53.81 21.16 33.27
C ALA A 915 53.43 21.92 34.57
N ALA A 916 52.35 21.43 35.19
CA ALA A 916 51.68 21.90 36.40
C ALA A 916 52.38 21.50 37.74
N SER A 917 52.08 22.24 38.82
CA SER A 917 52.41 21.87 40.20
C SER A 917 51.22 22.05 41.16
N GLY A 918 50.99 21.04 42.01
CA GLY A 918 49.85 20.89 42.93
C GLY A 918 50.07 21.44 44.36
N PRO A 919 49.12 21.19 45.29
CA PRO A 919 48.99 21.91 46.56
C PRO A 919 49.59 21.16 47.78
N SER A 920 49.96 21.89 48.85
CA SER A 920 50.42 21.33 50.13
C SER A 920 49.41 21.53 51.27
N ARG A 921 49.30 20.50 52.13
CA ARG A 921 48.61 20.47 53.43
C ARG A 921 49.65 20.47 54.56
N VAL A 922 49.24 20.92 55.75
CA VAL A 922 50.01 20.85 57.02
C VAL A 922 49.13 20.18 58.10
N PRO A 923 49.69 19.42 59.08
CA PRO A 923 49.01 18.32 59.77
C PRO A 923 48.66 18.61 61.25
N ALA A 924 47.95 17.67 61.89
CA ALA A 924 47.94 17.51 63.35
C ALA A 924 47.78 16.03 63.73
N SER A 925 48.55 15.60 64.73
CA SER A 925 48.66 14.23 65.23
C SER A 925 47.81 13.98 66.48
N LYS A 926 47.02 12.90 66.46
CA LYS A 926 47.15 11.73 67.33
C LYS A 926 46.23 10.62 66.84
#